data_AF-A0A6A5QVN6-F1
#
_entry.id   AF-A0A6A5QVN6-F1
#
_cell.length_a   1.000
_cell.length_b   1.000
_cell.length_c   1.000
_cell.angle_alpha   90.00
_cell.angle_beta   90.00
_cell.angle_gamma   90.00
#
_symmetry.space_group_name_H-M   'P 1'
#
loop_
_entity.id
_entity.type
_entity.pdbx_description
1 polymer ?
#
loop_
_entity_poly.entity_id
_entity_poly.type
_entity_poly.pdbx_seq_one_letter_code
_entity_poly.pdbx_strand_id
1 'polypeptide(L)'
;MHPAVSLALDHGYTHHHLAAPLLLSVFAPIVHAYEPVQHSLLITAISWGILWLPAAIKAGVWPHTGSKRRRTSWLAGALLALAHICDGAACDKEGTWATKSLLPVLAVLISGHEFLPKPAALPTHAAHDDAAKEPHRSSDPQSQAGSFRILAVVTFSATVALAVYSVPATSALGLCSTIFAATGLVLLERAARGTDDGDTDGGYSSVSANGAQSAHSLVKETTRERQLATLRDVAAVLAAACGLASLVLESSTIGAMSTRTANKSYDQDWGAAHDTMIMQRIFWTVLLSVFTNALMYIILCQHGAVHTSLLALSTFMFAKLHFSHSIFGICFTIIFVSSASLYTLATSSSSPLLDTRSTARSFKRLVFGVSALSIGLLLFQYASGVQHRRNLASTTSPFPTASPPSHFQPVPLDLNNGHPATQLVNAAEIEFQNVLSRQSTSLASAVSEYRRRYGIAPPPHFDKWYEFAVRNNVVMIDEYDMINEMLLPFWAIKPATIRSRITRELGGEDSALIGVAIRNGAVVNIENGEEWQRIATTGMVEKFVKYLPDMDLGFNIHDEPRVVVSDSLLAVMVNKARDEVLPRVAKDMSPRNTFSGRPGNMNDGKRFEETYVSNFNRFAHQQTWTHSRLSCPIDSQAQTYDDYAPDNLTAYATGPLQYVYNTTAFSDICISPSLSSTFGFFERPNAFNIIHELVPIFSQSKISSFQDILYPSPWYWAGKVVYDADRDTTWANKTNALYWRGSTTGGFSRNGGWRRQHRQHVVQRLNAPDKAQLIDAHTKSVVEVDRRSFKHLIDVHFSNIGQCDPGDCDAQQEFFHVTDRADGQNAWYFKHLLDMDGNAFSGRFYSFLKSHSLTYKMAIFREWHAEWLKPWVHYIPLSLRGDEHLDLVNWFSGDKSEGPAKGPNKSGNGDSEGEKTARNIAQRSTDWHDKVLRNVDFEAWFFRLLLEYGRIVDDNREEIGYPGP
;
A
#
# COMPACT_ATOMS: atom_id res chain seq x y z
N MET A 1 9.17 -20.50 56.54
CA MET A 1 8.92 -19.34 55.66
C MET A 1 9.19 -18.06 56.45
N HIS A 2 9.92 -17.11 55.87
CA HIS A 2 10.36 -15.86 56.51
C HIS A 2 9.15 -15.01 56.98
N PRO A 3 9.20 -14.29 58.11
CA PRO A 3 8.10 -13.44 58.60
C PRO A 3 7.63 -12.40 57.56
N ALA A 4 8.54 -11.92 56.71
CA ALA A 4 8.24 -11.01 55.60
C ALA A 4 7.39 -11.65 54.48
N VAL A 5 7.57 -12.95 54.21
CA VAL A 5 6.76 -13.69 53.22
C VAL A 5 5.38 -13.99 53.80
N SER A 6 5.30 -14.29 55.11
CA SER A 6 4.03 -14.41 55.82
C SER A 6 3.25 -13.09 55.81
N LEU A 7 3.91 -11.96 56.06
CA LEU A 7 3.28 -10.64 56.10
C LEU A 7 2.86 -10.16 54.70
N ALA A 8 3.65 -10.44 53.66
CA ALA A 8 3.27 -10.16 52.27
C ALA A 8 2.13 -11.06 51.78
N LEU A 9 2.08 -12.32 52.18
CA LEU A 9 0.97 -13.23 51.89
C LEU A 9 -0.30 -12.83 52.65
N ASP A 10 -0.19 -12.40 53.91
CA ASP A 10 -1.33 -11.99 54.73
C ASP A 10 -1.87 -10.62 54.28
N HIS A 11 -1.00 -9.69 53.87
CA HIS A 11 -1.37 -8.40 53.28
C HIS A 11 -1.93 -8.54 51.85
N GLY A 12 -1.37 -9.46 51.06
CA GLY A 12 -1.91 -9.87 49.76
C GLY A 12 -3.27 -10.57 49.86
N TYR A 13 -3.50 -11.32 50.95
CA TYR A 13 -4.79 -11.95 51.26
C TYR A 13 -5.83 -10.93 51.74
N THR A 14 -5.44 -9.88 52.46
CA THR A 14 -6.35 -8.77 52.86
C THR A 14 -6.66 -7.80 51.71
N HIS A 15 -5.74 -7.58 50.77
CA HIS A 15 -5.89 -6.63 49.65
C HIS A 15 -6.08 -7.30 48.27
N HIS A 16 -6.45 -8.58 48.24
CA HIS A 16 -6.62 -9.38 47.03
C HIS A 16 -7.57 -8.76 45.97
N HIS A 17 -8.52 -7.93 46.39
CA HIS A 17 -9.46 -7.20 45.54
C HIS A 17 -8.81 -6.09 44.69
N LEU A 18 -7.67 -5.53 45.13
CA LEU A 18 -6.90 -4.51 44.39
C LEU A 18 -5.70 -5.11 43.64
N ALA A 19 -5.12 -6.20 44.14
CA ALA A 19 -3.93 -6.81 43.54
C ALA A 19 -4.23 -7.54 42.22
N ALA A 20 -5.36 -8.25 42.11
CA ALA A 20 -5.69 -9.03 40.92
C ALA A 20 -5.86 -8.18 39.64
N PRO A 21 -6.59 -7.04 39.66
CA PRO A 21 -6.70 -6.16 38.50
C PRO A 21 -5.37 -5.57 38.03
N LEU A 22 -4.48 -5.24 38.97
CA LEU A 22 -3.16 -4.66 38.68
C LEU A 22 -2.24 -5.69 38.02
N LEU A 23 -2.19 -6.91 38.54
CA LEU A 23 -1.42 -8.01 37.95
C LEU A 23 -1.93 -8.37 36.55
N LEU A 24 -3.25 -8.39 36.34
CA LEU A 24 -3.81 -8.66 35.02
C LEU A 24 -3.40 -7.58 33.99
N SER A 25 -3.40 -6.31 34.40
CA SER A 25 -3.01 -5.18 33.54
C SER A 25 -1.55 -5.21 33.10
N VAL A 26 -0.69 -5.96 33.80
CA VAL A 26 0.74 -6.14 33.45
C VAL A 26 0.95 -7.36 32.57
N PHE A 27 0.36 -8.51 32.94
CA PHE A 27 0.69 -9.78 32.29
C PHE A 27 -0.15 -10.08 31.04
N ALA A 28 -1.43 -9.68 31.01
CA ALA A 28 -2.29 -9.93 29.85
C ALA A 28 -1.84 -9.20 28.57
N PRO A 29 -1.33 -7.95 28.61
CA PRO A 29 -0.74 -7.32 27.42
C PRO A 29 0.43 -8.10 26.83
N ILE A 30 1.27 -8.70 27.69
CA ILE A 30 2.42 -9.50 27.27
C ILE A 30 1.93 -10.77 26.57
N VAL A 31 0.89 -11.45 27.10
CA VAL A 31 0.27 -12.58 26.39
C VAL A 31 -0.24 -12.13 25.02
N HIS A 32 -1.01 -11.05 24.95
CA HIS A 32 -1.55 -10.56 23.67
C HIS A 32 -0.45 -10.14 22.68
N ALA A 33 0.68 -9.59 23.13
CA ALA A 33 1.77 -9.20 22.26
C ALA A 33 2.64 -10.38 21.79
N TYR A 34 2.85 -11.38 22.65
CA TYR A 34 3.83 -12.45 22.38
C TYR A 34 3.23 -13.81 22.04
N GLU A 35 1.93 -14.03 22.19
CA GLU A 35 1.27 -15.28 21.80
C GLU A 35 1.30 -15.48 20.27
N PRO A 36 1.85 -16.61 19.78
CA PRO A 36 1.92 -16.93 18.35
C PRO A 36 0.52 -17.24 17.79
N VAL A 37 0.18 -16.58 16.68
CA VAL A 37 -1.14 -16.72 16.02
C VAL A 37 -1.42 -18.17 15.62
N GLN A 38 -0.40 -18.89 15.15
CA GLN A 38 -0.48 -20.26 14.65
C GLN A 38 -0.77 -21.33 15.71
N HIS A 39 -0.63 -21.01 17.01
CA HIS A 39 -0.81 -21.97 18.11
C HIS A 39 -1.68 -21.40 19.25
N SER A 40 -2.49 -20.37 18.96
CA SER A 40 -3.30 -19.67 19.96
C SER A 40 -4.39 -20.56 20.56
N LEU A 41 -5.00 -21.46 19.78
CA LEU A 41 -5.99 -22.43 20.24
C LEU A 41 -5.34 -23.53 21.07
N LEU A 42 -4.16 -24.02 20.67
CA LEU A 42 -3.37 -24.97 21.46
C LEU A 42 -2.97 -24.39 22.83
N ILE A 43 -2.46 -23.15 22.85
CA ILE A 43 -2.11 -22.45 24.10
C ILE A 43 -3.34 -22.26 24.99
N THR A 44 -4.46 -21.87 24.41
CA THR A 44 -5.74 -21.73 25.11
C THR A 44 -6.20 -23.07 25.69
N ALA A 45 -6.13 -24.16 24.93
CA ALA A 45 -6.53 -25.48 25.38
C ALA A 45 -5.67 -25.98 26.57
N ILE A 46 -4.34 -25.86 26.46
CA ILE A 46 -3.41 -26.29 27.50
C ILE A 46 -3.57 -25.44 28.77
N SER A 47 -3.69 -24.11 28.64
CA SER A 47 -3.80 -23.23 29.80
C SER A 47 -5.09 -23.47 30.61
N TRP A 48 -6.24 -23.65 29.95
CA TRP A 48 -7.48 -24.02 30.63
C TRP A 48 -7.47 -25.46 31.15
N GLY A 49 -6.80 -26.39 30.46
CA GLY A 49 -6.58 -27.75 30.94
C GLY A 49 -5.77 -27.82 32.24
N ILE A 50 -4.74 -26.98 32.36
CA ILE A 50 -3.94 -26.84 33.60
C ILE A 50 -4.80 -26.29 34.75
N LEU A 51 -5.71 -25.33 34.48
CA LEU A 51 -6.64 -24.80 35.49
C LEU A 51 -7.74 -25.80 35.88
N TRP A 52 -8.16 -26.65 34.93
CA TRP A 52 -9.16 -27.68 35.16
C TRP A 52 -8.69 -28.73 36.15
N LEU A 53 -7.43 -29.19 36.06
CA LEU A 53 -6.88 -30.28 36.87
C LEU A 53 -7.05 -30.06 38.40
N PRO A 54 -6.61 -28.94 39.01
CA PRO A 54 -6.80 -28.70 40.44
C PRO A 54 -8.27 -28.45 40.81
N ALA A 55 -9.08 -27.90 39.90
CA ALA A 55 -10.51 -27.69 40.13
C ALA A 55 -11.27 -29.02 40.15
N ALA A 56 -10.93 -29.96 39.27
CA ALA A 56 -11.50 -31.31 39.23
C ALA A 56 -11.08 -32.17 40.43
N ILE A 57 -9.83 -32.03 40.90
CA ILE A 57 -9.36 -32.73 42.11
C ILE A 57 -10.14 -32.26 43.36
N LYS A 58 -10.41 -30.95 43.47
CA LYS A 58 -11.07 -30.37 44.65
C LYS A 58 -12.60 -30.44 44.61
N ALA A 59 -13.21 -30.32 43.45
CA ALA A 59 -14.67 -30.33 43.28
C ALA A 59 -15.22 -31.70 42.82
N GLY A 60 -14.35 -32.70 42.63
CA GLY A 60 -14.67 -34.00 42.05
C GLY A 60 -14.71 -33.97 40.52
N VAL A 61 -14.31 -35.09 39.89
CA VAL A 61 -14.37 -35.26 38.42
C VAL A 61 -15.81 -35.45 37.93
N TRP A 62 -16.66 -36.05 38.75
CA TRP A 62 -18.07 -36.29 38.48
C TRP A 62 -18.97 -35.45 39.41
N PRO A 63 -20.04 -34.78 38.92
CA PRO A 63 -20.81 -33.83 39.71
C PRO A 63 -21.84 -34.51 40.61
N HIS A 64 -22.06 -33.97 41.82
CA HIS A 64 -23.17 -34.34 42.70
C HIS A 64 -24.28 -33.27 42.85
N THR A 65 -24.34 -32.23 42.02
CA THR A 65 -25.33 -31.13 42.18
C THR A 65 -25.85 -30.50 40.86
N GLY A 66 -27.15 -30.15 40.84
CA GLY A 66 -27.86 -29.16 39.99
C GLY A 66 -27.77 -29.21 38.45
N SER A 67 -28.77 -29.79 37.76
CA SER A 67 -28.77 -29.94 36.28
C SER A 67 -28.82 -28.62 35.49
N LYS A 68 -29.47 -27.57 35.99
CA LYS A 68 -29.63 -26.26 35.31
C LYS A 68 -28.32 -25.45 35.31
N ARG A 69 -27.64 -25.38 36.46
CA ARG A 69 -26.40 -24.60 36.63
C ARG A 69 -25.21 -25.19 35.87
N ARG A 70 -25.20 -26.52 35.70
CA ARG A 70 -24.25 -27.19 34.80
C ARG A 70 -24.45 -26.76 33.35
N ARG A 71 -25.71 -26.71 32.88
CA ARG A 71 -26.01 -26.27 31.50
C ARG A 71 -25.56 -24.83 31.25
N THR A 72 -25.75 -23.93 32.22
CA THR A 72 -25.29 -22.53 32.08
C THR A 72 -23.77 -22.42 32.10
N SER A 73 -23.08 -23.19 32.94
CA SER A 73 -21.60 -23.23 32.98
C SER A 73 -21.01 -23.82 31.68
N TRP A 74 -21.63 -24.87 31.13
CA TRP A 74 -21.22 -25.47 29.87
C TRP A 74 -21.46 -24.53 28.68
N LEU A 75 -22.61 -23.86 28.66
CA LEU A 75 -22.92 -22.86 27.63
C LEU A 75 -21.95 -21.67 27.68
N ALA A 76 -21.60 -21.20 28.88
CA ALA A 76 -20.59 -20.16 29.06
C ALA A 76 -19.23 -20.58 28.51
N GLY A 77 -18.78 -21.80 28.83
CA GLY A 77 -17.54 -22.36 28.29
C GLY A 77 -17.55 -22.52 26.77
N ALA A 78 -18.68 -22.97 26.19
CA ALA A 78 -18.82 -23.14 24.75
C ALA A 78 -18.75 -21.80 23.99
N LEU A 79 -19.42 -20.76 24.50
CA LEU A 79 -19.39 -19.43 23.90
C LEU A 79 -18.00 -18.78 24.01
N LEU A 80 -17.33 -18.93 25.15
CA LEU A 80 -15.94 -18.46 25.29
C LEU A 80 -14.99 -19.23 24.34
N ALA A 81 -15.20 -20.53 24.14
CA ALA A 81 -14.42 -21.30 23.17
C ALA A 81 -14.65 -20.82 21.73
N LEU A 82 -15.90 -20.55 21.35
CA LEU A 82 -16.24 -19.99 20.04
C LEU A 82 -15.59 -18.62 19.82
N ALA A 83 -15.49 -17.78 20.87
CA ALA A 83 -14.77 -16.52 20.78
C ALA A 83 -13.29 -16.72 20.42
N HIS A 84 -12.60 -17.64 21.10
CA HIS A 84 -11.21 -17.99 20.78
C HIS A 84 -11.06 -18.62 19.39
N ILE A 85 -12.00 -19.45 18.96
CA ILE A 85 -12.01 -20.05 17.61
C ILE A 85 -12.19 -18.97 16.54
N CYS A 86 -13.09 -18.00 16.74
CA CYS A 86 -13.25 -16.89 15.81
C CYS A 86 -12.01 -15.99 15.75
N ASP A 87 -11.35 -15.75 16.89
CA ASP A 87 -10.08 -14.99 16.94
C ASP A 87 -8.96 -15.74 16.19
N GLY A 88 -8.83 -17.06 16.40
CA GLY A 88 -7.85 -17.90 15.71
C GLY A 88 -8.12 -18.01 14.21
N ALA A 89 -9.38 -18.17 13.80
CA ALA A 89 -9.78 -18.29 12.40
C ALA A 89 -9.63 -16.99 11.60
N ALA A 90 -9.56 -15.84 12.26
CA ALA A 90 -9.38 -14.55 11.58
C ALA A 90 -8.00 -14.38 10.95
N CYS A 91 -6.98 -15.16 11.39
CA CYS A 91 -5.59 -15.08 10.93
C CYS A 91 -4.97 -13.66 10.97
N ASP A 92 -5.61 -12.72 11.67
CA ASP A 92 -5.22 -11.32 11.81
C ASP A 92 -5.51 -10.87 13.26
N LYS A 93 -4.50 -11.02 14.10
CA LYS A 93 -4.62 -10.72 15.54
C LYS A 93 -4.87 -9.24 15.80
N GLU A 94 -4.30 -8.35 14.98
CA GLU A 94 -4.39 -6.90 15.19
C GLU A 94 -5.72 -6.35 14.66
N GLY A 95 -6.19 -6.83 13.51
CA GLY A 95 -7.47 -6.43 12.92
C GLY A 95 -8.68 -6.79 13.78
N THR A 96 -8.61 -7.88 14.57
CA THR A 96 -9.69 -8.27 15.50
C THR A 96 -9.76 -7.41 16.77
N TRP A 97 -8.69 -6.71 17.16
CA TRP A 97 -8.71 -5.87 18.36
C TRP A 97 -9.69 -4.69 18.22
N ALA A 98 -9.88 -4.17 17.01
CA ALA A 98 -10.86 -3.12 16.72
C ALA A 98 -12.27 -3.49 17.15
N THR A 99 -12.67 -4.75 16.98
CA THR A 99 -13.99 -5.22 17.41
C THR A 99 -14.09 -5.45 18.90
N LYS A 100 -12.97 -5.78 19.58
CA LYS A 100 -12.93 -6.01 21.04
C LYS A 100 -13.25 -4.75 21.85
N SER A 101 -13.16 -3.56 21.25
CA SER A 101 -13.63 -2.32 21.89
C SER A 101 -15.10 -2.37 22.27
N LEU A 102 -15.93 -3.13 21.55
CA LEU A 102 -17.38 -3.26 21.79
C LEU A 102 -17.70 -4.15 22.99
N LEU A 103 -16.72 -4.89 23.53
CA LEU A 103 -16.91 -5.88 24.58
C LEU A 103 -17.61 -5.31 25.84
N PRO A 104 -17.23 -4.14 26.39
CA PRO A 104 -17.89 -3.59 27.59
C PRO A 104 -19.34 -3.16 27.35
N VAL A 105 -19.65 -2.61 26.17
CA VAL A 105 -21.02 -2.19 25.81
C VAL A 105 -21.91 -3.40 25.64
N LEU A 106 -21.44 -4.43 24.92
CA LEU A 106 -22.20 -5.67 24.77
C LEU A 106 -22.40 -6.38 26.12
N ALA A 107 -21.40 -6.41 27.00
CA ALA A 107 -21.54 -6.98 28.33
C ALA A 107 -22.62 -6.27 29.16
N VAL A 108 -22.71 -4.94 29.09
CA VAL A 108 -23.78 -4.16 29.76
C VAL A 108 -25.14 -4.42 29.14
N LEU A 109 -25.24 -4.39 27.81
CA LEU A 109 -26.51 -4.64 27.10
C LEU A 109 -27.05 -6.04 27.41
N ILE A 110 -26.19 -7.06 27.40
CA ILE A 110 -26.56 -8.46 27.68
C ILE A 110 -26.86 -8.66 29.18
N SER A 111 -26.16 -7.95 30.07
CA SER A 111 -26.44 -8.00 31.51
C SER A 111 -27.76 -7.31 31.88
N GLY A 112 -28.16 -6.25 31.16
CA GLY A 112 -29.33 -5.43 31.46
C GLY A 112 -30.66 -5.91 30.88
N HIS A 113 -30.62 -6.88 29.95
CA HIS A 113 -31.79 -7.37 29.23
C HIS A 113 -31.96 -8.89 29.44
N GLU A 114 -33.13 -9.35 29.91
CA GLU A 114 -33.51 -10.77 30.01
C GLU A 114 -33.74 -11.40 28.61
N PHE A 115 -32.74 -11.39 27.72
CA PHE A 115 -32.87 -11.88 26.35
C PHE A 115 -32.43 -13.35 26.16
N LEU A 116 -32.33 -14.14 27.24
CA LEU A 116 -32.08 -15.58 27.14
C LEU A 116 -33.42 -16.34 27.22
N PRO A 117 -33.80 -17.13 26.19
CA PRO A 117 -35.11 -17.78 26.15
C PRO A 117 -35.23 -18.83 27.27
N LYS A 118 -36.29 -18.73 28.08
CA LYS A 118 -36.74 -19.84 28.94
C LYS A 118 -37.07 -21.03 28.03
N PRO A 119 -36.58 -22.26 28.31
CA PRO A 119 -36.87 -23.41 27.46
C PRO A 119 -38.38 -23.69 27.44
N ALA A 120 -38.93 -23.80 26.23
CA ALA A 120 -40.35 -23.97 25.94
C ALA A 120 -40.94 -25.21 26.63
N ALA A 121 -41.99 -25.00 27.42
CA ALA A 121 -42.93 -26.04 27.81
C ALA A 121 -44.13 -26.00 26.84
N LEU A 122 -44.55 -27.19 26.39
CA LEU A 122 -45.65 -27.43 25.45
C LEU A 122 -47.01 -26.91 25.97
N PRO A 123 -47.99 -26.64 25.08
CA PRO A 123 -49.21 -25.92 25.42
C PRO A 123 -50.30 -26.86 25.95
N THR A 124 -50.99 -26.43 27.01
CA THR A 124 -52.30 -26.96 27.40
C THR A 124 -53.25 -25.82 27.80
N HIS A 125 -54.45 -25.92 27.23
CA HIS A 125 -55.62 -25.05 27.35
C HIS A 125 -55.98 -24.61 28.78
N ALA A 126 -56.42 -23.35 28.95
CA ALA A 126 -57.84 -22.98 29.06
C ALA A 126 -58.04 -21.55 29.60
N ALA A 127 -59.18 -21.01 29.20
CA ALA A 127 -59.79 -19.69 29.38
C ALA A 127 -59.85 -19.04 30.78
N HIS A 128 -60.13 -17.73 30.70
CA HIS A 128 -61.00 -16.88 31.54
C HIS A 128 -60.39 -15.75 32.40
N ASP A 129 -60.82 -14.54 32.02
CA ASP A 129 -61.36 -13.41 32.81
C ASP A 129 -60.47 -12.48 33.65
N ASP A 130 -60.39 -11.24 33.10
CA ASP A 130 -60.94 -9.98 33.62
C ASP A 130 -60.59 -9.39 35.00
N ALA A 131 -60.46 -8.06 34.94
CA ALA A 131 -60.77 -7.03 35.93
C ALA A 131 -59.68 -6.52 36.91
N ALA A 132 -59.02 -5.46 36.43
CA ALA A 132 -58.61 -4.21 37.08
C ALA A 132 -58.90 -3.95 38.59
N LYS A 133 -57.85 -3.55 39.33
CA LYS A 133 -57.62 -2.23 40.01
C LYS A 133 -56.54 -2.37 41.11
N GLU A 134 -55.32 -1.86 40.95
CA GLU A 134 -54.79 -0.50 41.23
C GLU A 134 -54.15 -0.37 42.66
N PRO A 135 -53.36 0.69 43.00
CA PRO A 135 -51.91 0.83 42.84
C PRO A 135 -51.14 0.99 44.19
N HIS A 136 -49.79 0.96 44.20
CA HIS A 136 -48.95 1.82 45.07
C HIS A 136 -47.43 1.83 44.74
N ARG A 137 -46.99 3.03 44.29
CA ARG A 137 -45.72 3.79 44.51
C ARG A 137 -44.35 3.12 44.78
N SER A 138 -43.43 3.50 43.88
CA SER A 138 -42.09 4.14 44.05
C SER A 138 -40.82 3.34 44.37
N SER A 139 -39.85 3.34 43.44
CA SER A 139 -38.52 3.96 43.61
C SER A 139 -37.72 4.01 42.27
N ASP A 140 -36.84 5.03 42.15
CA ASP A 140 -36.19 5.61 40.96
C ASP A 140 -35.30 4.72 40.05
N PRO A 141 -35.34 4.92 38.70
CA PRO A 141 -34.31 4.45 37.75
C PRO A 141 -33.29 5.54 37.35
N GLN A 142 -32.99 6.53 38.20
CA GLN A 142 -32.16 7.68 37.82
C GLN A 142 -30.63 7.53 37.99
N SER A 143 -30.12 6.42 38.54
CA SER A 143 -28.67 6.22 38.75
C SER A 143 -27.94 5.50 37.60
N GLN A 144 -28.64 4.75 36.73
CA GLN A 144 -28.02 3.98 35.64
C GLN A 144 -27.76 4.80 34.35
N ALA A 145 -28.55 5.84 34.09
CA ALA A 145 -28.46 6.62 32.84
C ALA A 145 -27.15 7.45 32.70
N GLY A 146 -26.51 7.83 33.81
CA GLY A 146 -25.25 8.57 33.81
C GLY A 146 -24.00 7.71 33.53
N SER A 147 -24.09 6.40 33.77
CA SER A 147 -22.99 5.44 33.54
C SER A 147 -22.88 5.05 32.06
N PHE A 148 -24.03 4.88 31.39
CA PHE A 148 -24.10 4.44 29.99
C PHE A 148 -23.45 5.43 29.01
N ARG A 149 -23.59 6.75 29.24
CA ARG A 149 -22.97 7.78 28.39
C ARG A 149 -21.45 7.75 28.43
N ILE A 150 -20.86 7.50 29.61
CA ILE A 150 -19.41 7.42 29.78
C ILE A 150 -18.89 6.14 29.11
N LEU A 151 -19.58 5.03 29.30
CA LEU A 151 -19.20 3.74 28.69
C LEU A 151 -19.25 3.79 27.15
N ALA A 152 -20.28 4.43 26.58
CA ALA A 152 -20.41 4.60 25.13
C ALA A 152 -19.27 5.44 24.55
N VAL A 153 -18.88 6.52 25.22
CA VAL A 153 -17.77 7.40 24.81
C VAL A 153 -16.43 6.68 24.90
N VAL A 154 -16.20 5.96 26.00
CA VAL A 154 -14.99 5.16 26.24
C VAL A 154 -14.85 4.06 25.19
N THR A 155 -15.95 3.40 24.85
CA THR A 155 -16.00 2.34 23.84
C THR A 155 -15.77 2.88 22.43
N PHE A 156 -16.47 3.95 22.05
CA PHE A 156 -16.30 4.58 20.74
C PHE A 156 -14.87 5.08 20.54
N SER A 157 -14.27 5.69 21.57
CA SER A 157 -12.89 6.17 21.52
C SER A 157 -11.89 5.03 21.36
N ALA A 158 -12.12 3.90 22.06
CA ALA A 158 -11.29 2.70 21.91
C ALA A 158 -11.46 2.06 20.53
N THR A 159 -12.67 2.04 19.95
CA THR A 159 -12.91 1.57 18.58
C THR A 159 -12.10 2.39 17.58
N VAL A 160 -12.17 3.72 17.63
CA VAL A 160 -11.42 4.60 16.73
C VAL A 160 -9.91 4.41 16.90
N ALA A 161 -9.44 4.27 18.14
CA ALA A 161 -8.03 3.99 18.39
C ALA A 161 -7.61 2.63 17.82
N LEU A 162 -8.45 1.60 17.84
CA LEU A 162 -8.10 0.24 17.41
C LEU A 162 -8.39 -0.03 15.91
N ALA A 163 -9.25 0.74 15.25
CA ALA A 163 -9.76 0.48 13.89
C ALA A 163 -8.85 0.90 12.72
N VAL A 164 -7.56 1.20 12.95
CA VAL A 164 -6.67 1.76 11.91
C VAL A 164 -6.31 0.77 10.79
N TYR A 165 -6.69 -0.52 10.88
CA TYR A 165 -6.38 -1.55 9.87
C TYR A 165 -7.48 -2.60 9.62
N SER A 166 -8.77 -2.25 9.60
CA SER A 166 -9.80 -3.26 9.32
C SER A 166 -10.09 -3.44 7.82
N VAL A 167 -9.74 -4.61 7.27
CA VAL A 167 -10.27 -5.14 5.98
C VAL A 167 -11.66 -5.78 6.24
N PRO A 168 -12.59 -5.85 5.28
CA PRO A 168 -13.97 -6.24 5.55
C PRO A 168 -14.20 -7.68 6.08
N ALA A 169 -13.28 -8.63 5.80
CA ALA A 169 -13.45 -10.04 6.20
C ALA A 169 -13.11 -10.30 7.69
N THR A 170 -12.07 -9.64 8.23
CA THR A 170 -11.64 -9.77 9.64
C THR A 170 -12.65 -9.14 10.61
N SER A 171 -13.40 -8.14 10.13
CA SER A 171 -14.42 -7.43 10.90
C SER A 171 -15.60 -8.32 11.31
N ALA A 172 -16.05 -9.23 10.44
CA ALA A 172 -17.18 -10.11 10.74
C ALA A 172 -16.82 -11.16 11.80
N LEU A 173 -15.66 -11.81 11.67
CA LEU A 173 -15.17 -12.79 12.65
C LEU A 173 -14.84 -12.12 13.99
N GLY A 174 -14.25 -10.92 13.97
CA GLY A 174 -14.00 -10.14 15.18
C GLY A 174 -15.28 -9.73 15.92
N LEU A 175 -16.34 -9.34 15.19
CA LEU A 175 -17.66 -9.04 15.77
C LEU A 175 -18.29 -10.27 16.41
N CYS A 176 -18.31 -11.41 15.70
CA CYS A 176 -18.80 -12.69 16.23
C CYS A 176 -18.04 -13.08 17.50
N SER A 177 -16.71 -12.99 17.48
CA SER A 177 -15.86 -13.24 18.64
C SER A 177 -16.22 -12.36 19.83
N THR A 178 -16.43 -11.07 19.60
CA THR A 178 -16.74 -10.10 20.67
C THR A 178 -18.13 -10.34 21.27
N ILE A 179 -19.11 -10.73 20.45
CA ILE A 179 -20.46 -11.10 20.90
C ILE A 179 -20.42 -12.37 21.76
N PHE A 180 -19.70 -13.41 21.29
CA PHE A 180 -19.55 -14.66 22.03
C PHE A 180 -18.81 -14.46 23.35
N ALA A 181 -17.74 -13.65 23.36
CA ALA A 181 -17.00 -13.30 24.57
C ALA A 181 -17.87 -12.55 25.59
N ALA A 182 -18.64 -11.54 25.15
CA ALA A 182 -19.53 -10.78 26.03
C ALA A 182 -20.62 -11.68 26.64
N THR A 183 -21.27 -12.50 25.82
CA THR A 183 -22.33 -13.42 26.25
C THR A 183 -21.79 -14.49 27.20
N GLY A 184 -20.62 -15.06 26.88
CA GLY A 184 -19.94 -16.05 27.69
C GLY A 184 -19.55 -15.52 29.08
N LEU A 185 -19.00 -14.30 29.15
CA LEU A 185 -18.65 -13.66 30.43
C LEU A 185 -19.87 -13.41 31.33
N VAL A 186 -21.00 -12.95 30.77
CA VAL A 186 -22.24 -12.71 31.53
C VAL A 186 -22.84 -14.03 32.05
N LEU A 187 -22.87 -15.07 31.21
CA LEU A 187 -23.35 -16.40 31.63
C LEU A 187 -22.43 -17.02 32.70
N LEU A 188 -21.12 -16.82 32.57
CA LEU A 188 -20.14 -17.27 33.55
C LEU A 188 -20.33 -16.56 34.90
N GLU A 189 -20.60 -15.25 34.89
CA GLU A 189 -20.97 -14.50 36.10
C GLU A 189 -22.23 -15.06 36.74
N ARG A 190 -23.30 -15.28 35.96
CA ARG A 190 -24.57 -15.84 36.47
C ARG A 190 -24.36 -17.23 37.08
N ALA A 191 -23.54 -18.08 36.47
CA ALA A 191 -23.22 -19.40 36.99
C ALA A 191 -22.36 -19.35 38.27
N ALA A 192 -21.45 -18.38 38.37
CA ALA A 192 -20.56 -18.22 39.52
C ALA A 192 -21.22 -17.53 40.72
N ARG A 193 -22.19 -16.64 40.49
CA ARG A 193 -22.82 -15.78 41.51
C ARG A 193 -24.31 -16.03 41.78
N GLY A 194 -25.02 -16.75 40.89
CA GLY A 194 -26.47 -16.96 41.02
C GLY A 194 -26.87 -17.75 42.26
N THR A 195 -28.03 -17.39 42.83
CA THR A 195 -28.77 -18.18 43.82
C THR A 195 -29.69 -19.17 43.08
N ASP A 196 -29.73 -20.44 43.50
CA ASP A 196 -30.65 -21.43 42.93
C ASP A 196 -32.08 -21.05 43.31
N ASP A 197 -32.78 -20.33 42.43
CA ASP A 197 -34.23 -20.17 42.53
C ASP A 197 -34.91 -21.44 41.96
N GLY A 198 -35.36 -22.29 42.88
CA GLY A 198 -36.38 -23.31 42.62
C GLY A 198 -35.85 -24.71 42.31
N ASP A 199 -35.60 -25.48 43.37
CA ASP A 199 -36.14 -26.85 43.51
C ASP A 199 -36.35 -27.12 45.01
N THR A 200 -37.60 -26.95 45.44
CA THR A 200 -38.15 -27.57 46.65
C THR A 200 -38.28 -29.06 46.38
N ASP A 201 -37.47 -29.89 47.03
CA ASP A 201 -37.89 -31.25 47.34
C ASP A 201 -37.37 -31.68 48.70
N GLY A 202 -38.26 -32.29 49.48
CA GLY A 202 -38.12 -32.47 50.93
C GLY A 202 -37.13 -33.56 51.33
N GLY A 203 -36.31 -33.25 52.33
CA GLY A 203 -35.45 -34.20 53.03
C GLY A 203 -35.14 -33.69 54.44
N TYR A 204 -35.61 -34.41 55.45
CA TYR A 204 -35.55 -34.08 56.88
C TYR A 204 -34.13 -34.00 57.49
N SER A 205 -34.08 -33.34 58.65
CA SER A 205 -33.08 -33.39 59.74
C SER A 205 -31.91 -32.39 59.66
N SER A 206 -31.41 -31.80 60.75
CA SER A 206 -31.76 -31.85 62.18
C SER A 206 -31.38 -30.50 62.81
N VAL A 207 -32.24 -29.97 63.68
CA VAL A 207 -31.87 -28.86 64.57
C VAL A 207 -30.98 -29.43 65.68
N SER A 208 -29.70 -29.05 65.68
CA SER A 208 -28.82 -29.19 66.83
C SER A 208 -28.68 -27.83 67.50
N ALA A 209 -29.08 -27.77 68.77
CA ALA A 209 -28.99 -26.59 69.61
C ALA A 209 -27.53 -26.39 70.06
N ASN A 210 -26.77 -25.60 69.30
CA ASN A 210 -25.67 -24.71 69.72
C ASN A 210 -24.88 -24.25 68.48
N GLY A 211 -24.83 -22.94 68.20
CA GLY A 211 -23.80 -22.41 67.28
C GLY A 211 -24.19 -21.19 66.45
N ALA A 212 -23.97 -19.98 66.98
CA ALA A 212 -23.94 -18.75 66.19
C ALA A 212 -22.60 -18.54 65.43
N GLN A 213 -21.70 -19.53 65.43
CA GLN A 213 -20.42 -19.47 64.70
C GLN A 213 -20.33 -20.41 63.49
N SER A 214 -21.23 -21.39 63.31
CA SER A 214 -21.12 -22.33 62.16
C SER A 214 -21.83 -21.84 60.89
N ALA A 215 -22.86 -21.00 60.97
CA ALA A 215 -23.59 -20.53 59.79
C ALA A 215 -22.70 -19.67 58.85
N HIS A 216 -21.79 -18.87 59.41
CA HIS A 216 -20.91 -18.00 58.64
C HIS A 216 -19.75 -18.75 57.97
N SER A 217 -19.28 -19.86 58.55
CA SER A 217 -18.29 -20.75 57.92
C SER A 217 -18.94 -21.62 56.84
N LEU A 218 -20.13 -22.17 57.10
CA LEU A 218 -20.86 -23.03 56.16
C LEU A 218 -21.27 -22.29 54.87
N VAL A 219 -21.73 -21.03 54.97
CA VAL A 219 -22.10 -20.19 53.81
C VAL A 219 -20.87 -19.82 52.96
N LYS A 220 -19.71 -19.62 53.60
CA LYS A 220 -18.45 -19.30 52.91
C LYS A 220 -17.85 -20.52 52.22
N GLU A 221 -17.99 -21.69 52.82
CA GLU A 221 -17.56 -22.98 52.30
C GLU A 221 -18.39 -23.41 51.08
N THR A 222 -19.73 -23.32 51.18
CA THR A 222 -20.65 -23.60 50.06
C THR A 222 -20.47 -22.66 48.86
N THR A 223 -20.13 -21.39 49.08
CA THR A 223 -19.82 -20.42 47.99
C THR A 223 -18.50 -20.75 47.28
N ARG A 224 -17.50 -21.23 48.02
CA ARG A 224 -16.19 -21.60 47.46
C ARG A 224 -16.28 -22.89 46.63
N GLU A 225 -17.03 -23.87 47.12
CA GLU A 225 -17.34 -25.10 46.38
C GLU A 225 -18.12 -24.80 45.09
N ARG A 226 -19.07 -23.86 45.14
CA ARG A 226 -19.78 -23.37 43.94
C ARG A 226 -18.84 -22.85 42.87
N GLN A 227 -17.93 -21.96 43.24
CA GLN A 227 -17.02 -21.31 42.30
C GLN A 227 -16.06 -22.33 41.71
N LEU A 228 -15.55 -23.27 42.52
CA LEU A 228 -14.69 -24.35 42.05
C LEU A 228 -15.40 -25.28 41.06
N ALA A 229 -16.67 -25.62 41.30
CA ALA A 229 -17.47 -26.43 40.37
C ALA A 229 -17.72 -25.71 39.04
N THR A 230 -18.02 -24.39 39.06
CA THR A 230 -18.19 -23.60 37.83
C THR A 230 -16.89 -23.46 37.04
N LEU A 231 -15.76 -23.21 37.73
CA LEU A 231 -14.44 -23.15 37.09
C LEU A 231 -14.09 -24.48 36.43
N ARG A 232 -14.32 -25.62 37.11
CA ARG A 232 -14.14 -26.96 36.55
C ARG A 232 -14.94 -27.13 35.25
N ASP A 233 -16.24 -26.84 35.28
CA ASP A 233 -17.12 -27.10 34.15
C ASP A 233 -16.79 -26.23 32.93
N VAL A 234 -16.43 -24.96 33.15
CA VAL A 234 -16.09 -24.02 32.07
C VAL A 234 -14.71 -24.32 31.49
N ALA A 235 -13.72 -24.59 32.35
CA ALA A 235 -12.37 -24.95 31.93
C ALA A 235 -12.36 -26.26 31.14
N ALA A 236 -13.19 -27.24 31.51
CA ALA A 236 -13.34 -28.51 30.79
C ALA A 236 -13.83 -28.28 29.35
N VAL A 237 -14.89 -27.47 29.18
CA VAL A 237 -15.47 -27.20 27.86
C VAL A 237 -14.51 -26.37 26.99
N LEU A 238 -13.85 -25.36 27.57
CA LEU A 238 -12.86 -24.55 26.87
C LEU A 238 -11.66 -25.37 26.40
N ALA A 239 -11.11 -26.20 27.28
CA ALA A 239 -9.97 -27.07 26.96
C ALA A 239 -10.32 -28.08 25.86
N ALA A 240 -11.50 -28.72 25.96
CA ALA A 240 -11.94 -29.69 24.97
C ALA A 240 -12.27 -29.06 23.60
N ALA A 241 -13.03 -27.96 23.57
CA ALA A 241 -13.44 -27.31 22.33
C ALA A 241 -12.26 -26.65 21.60
N CYS A 242 -11.39 -25.93 22.32
CA CYS A 242 -10.19 -25.33 21.72
C CYS A 242 -9.17 -26.39 21.33
N GLY A 243 -9.07 -27.50 22.07
CA GLY A 243 -8.20 -28.63 21.74
C GLY A 243 -8.66 -29.39 20.48
N LEU A 244 -9.97 -29.60 20.30
CA LEU A 244 -10.51 -30.13 19.05
C LEU A 244 -10.31 -29.14 17.90
N ALA A 245 -10.53 -27.85 18.14
CA ALA A 245 -10.33 -26.82 17.13
C ALA A 245 -8.87 -26.67 16.73
N SER A 246 -7.89 -26.77 17.64
CA SER A 246 -6.47 -26.74 17.30
C SER A 246 -6.08 -27.94 16.42
N LEU A 247 -6.65 -29.13 16.68
CA LEU A 247 -6.44 -30.31 15.84
C LEU A 247 -7.04 -30.18 14.43
N VAL A 248 -7.96 -29.24 14.17
CA VAL A 248 -8.58 -29.05 12.85
C VAL A 248 -8.04 -27.80 12.16
N LEU A 249 -7.90 -26.70 12.89
CA LEU A 249 -7.53 -25.38 12.38
C LEU A 249 -6.01 -25.11 12.44
N GLU A 250 -5.30 -25.71 13.41
CA GLU A 250 -3.85 -25.50 13.58
C GLU A 250 -3.00 -26.70 13.11
N SER A 251 -3.62 -27.81 12.69
CA SER A 251 -2.92 -29.08 12.43
C SER A 251 -2.25 -29.23 11.06
N SER A 252 -2.13 -28.18 10.25
CA SER A 252 -1.42 -28.24 8.97
C SER A 252 0.11 -28.09 9.06
N THR A 253 0.70 -27.93 10.26
CA THR A 253 2.15 -27.70 10.42
C THR A 253 2.93 -28.76 11.19
N ILE A 254 2.29 -29.77 11.79
CA ILE A 254 3.02 -30.96 12.28
C ILE A 254 3.58 -31.77 11.08
N GLY A 255 2.95 -31.66 9.90
CA GLY A 255 3.49 -32.16 8.62
C GLY A 255 4.60 -31.28 8.01
N ALA A 256 4.67 -30.00 8.38
CA ALA A 256 5.70 -29.07 7.90
C ALA A 256 7.07 -29.27 8.59
N MET A 257 7.12 -30.03 9.69
CA MET A 257 8.38 -30.50 10.28
C MET A 257 8.95 -31.77 9.62
N SER A 258 8.21 -32.45 8.73
CA SER A 258 8.70 -33.69 8.09
C SER A 258 8.78 -33.65 6.55
N THR A 259 8.38 -32.55 5.92
CA THR A 259 8.45 -32.39 4.46
C THR A 259 9.03 -31.04 4.04
N ARG A 260 10.25 -30.75 4.48
CA ARG A 260 11.15 -29.84 3.76
C ARG A 260 12.19 -30.68 3.02
N THR A 261 11.91 -30.91 1.75
CA THR A 261 12.78 -31.57 0.79
C THR A 261 14.16 -30.90 0.73
N ALA A 262 15.18 -31.69 1.09
CA ALA A 262 16.39 -31.88 0.30
C ALA A 262 16.86 -30.69 -0.57
N ASN A 263 17.43 -29.66 0.07
CA ASN A 263 18.54 -28.92 -0.50
C ASN A 263 19.69 -28.95 0.51
N LYS A 264 20.54 -29.98 0.37
CA LYS A 264 21.79 -30.14 1.13
C LYS A 264 22.83 -29.20 0.53
N SER A 265 22.91 -27.98 1.03
CA SER A 265 24.13 -27.16 1.09
C SER A 265 23.74 -25.84 1.73
N TYR A 266 24.33 -25.52 2.88
CA TYR A 266 23.99 -24.40 3.78
C TYR A 266 22.67 -24.55 4.54
N ASP A 267 22.80 -24.99 5.80
CA ASP A 267 22.24 -24.34 7.00
C ASP A 267 21.66 -25.34 8.04
N GLN A 268 22.54 -26.17 8.63
CA GLN A 268 22.14 -27.17 9.63
C GLN A 268 21.83 -26.58 11.03
N ASP A 269 22.21 -25.34 11.33
CA ASP A 269 22.06 -24.79 12.69
C ASP A 269 20.80 -23.93 12.88
N TRP A 270 20.31 -23.24 11.85
CA TRP A 270 19.16 -22.33 11.99
C TRP A 270 17.82 -23.04 12.19
N GLY A 271 17.61 -24.22 11.60
CA GLY A 271 16.36 -24.97 11.74
C GLY A 271 16.11 -25.45 13.18
N ALA A 272 17.12 -26.06 13.79
CA ALA A 272 17.05 -26.50 15.18
C ALA A 272 16.90 -25.32 16.15
N ALA A 273 17.62 -24.21 15.91
CA ALA A 273 17.48 -23.01 16.73
C ALA A 273 16.07 -22.40 16.62
N HIS A 274 15.51 -22.33 15.41
CA HIS A 274 14.17 -21.80 15.17
C HIS A 274 13.07 -22.62 15.87
N ASP A 275 13.12 -23.95 15.74
CA ASP A 275 12.16 -24.85 16.39
C ASP A 275 12.26 -24.76 17.92
N THR A 276 13.48 -24.64 18.45
CA THR A 276 13.71 -24.46 19.90
C THR A 276 13.15 -23.13 20.40
N MET A 277 13.31 -22.04 19.63
CA MET A 277 12.76 -20.72 19.97
C MET A 277 11.23 -20.71 19.96
N ILE A 278 10.59 -21.39 18.99
CA ILE A 278 9.13 -21.51 18.93
C ILE A 278 8.62 -22.29 20.14
N MET A 279 9.22 -23.44 20.46
CA MET A 279 8.82 -24.24 21.62
C MET A 279 8.99 -23.48 22.93
N GLN A 280 10.09 -22.74 23.09
CA GLN A 280 10.32 -21.89 24.26
C GLN A 280 9.25 -20.79 24.37
N ARG A 281 8.87 -20.17 23.24
CA ARG A 281 7.82 -19.14 23.20
C ARG A 281 6.44 -19.71 23.55
N ILE A 282 6.08 -20.89 23.04
CA ILE A 282 4.83 -21.60 23.39
C ILE A 282 4.83 -21.92 24.90
N PHE A 283 5.93 -22.45 25.44
CA PHE A 283 6.02 -22.79 26.86
C PHE A 283 5.79 -21.57 27.78
N TRP A 284 6.47 -20.46 27.53
CA TRP A 284 6.32 -19.24 28.34
C TRP A 284 4.94 -18.60 28.19
N THR A 285 4.37 -18.62 26.98
CA THR A 285 3.03 -18.09 26.74
C THR A 285 1.96 -18.94 27.42
N VAL A 286 2.08 -20.27 27.45
CA VAL A 286 1.18 -21.15 28.23
C VAL A 286 1.22 -20.81 29.71
N LEU A 287 2.41 -20.69 30.32
CA LEU A 287 2.54 -20.36 31.75
C LEU A 287 1.88 -19.03 32.08
N LEU A 288 2.08 -18.02 31.23
CA LEU A 288 1.52 -16.69 31.43
C LEU A 288 0.00 -16.68 31.23
N SER A 289 -0.50 -17.42 30.23
CA SER A 289 -1.94 -17.58 29.96
C SER A 289 -2.68 -18.26 31.10
N VAL A 290 -2.09 -19.27 31.76
CA VAL A 290 -2.66 -19.89 32.97
C VAL A 290 -2.87 -18.84 34.06
N PHE A 291 -1.88 -17.98 34.28
CA PHE A 291 -1.93 -16.93 35.29
C PHE A 291 -2.97 -15.86 34.96
N THR A 292 -3.03 -15.39 33.71
CA THR A 292 -4.01 -14.37 33.28
C THR A 292 -5.44 -14.91 33.31
N ASN A 293 -5.66 -16.16 32.92
CA ASN A 293 -6.99 -16.79 32.96
C ASN A 293 -7.50 -16.97 34.40
N ALA A 294 -6.63 -17.35 35.33
CA ALA A 294 -6.98 -17.42 36.75
C ALA A 294 -7.34 -16.05 37.32
N LEU A 295 -6.57 -15.01 37.00
CA LEU A 295 -6.85 -13.63 37.43
C LEU A 295 -8.18 -13.12 36.86
N MET A 296 -8.44 -13.35 35.56
CA MET A 296 -9.71 -13.00 34.91
C MET A 296 -10.91 -13.66 35.62
N TYR A 297 -10.80 -14.94 35.97
CA TYR A 297 -11.86 -15.65 36.69
C TYR A 297 -12.08 -15.11 38.11
N ILE A 298 -11.01 -14.79 38.84
CA ILE A 298 -11.09 -14.18 40.18
C ILE A 298 -11.77 -12.81 40.11
N ILE A 299 -11.38 -11.97 39.15
CA ILE A 299 -11.95 -10.63 38.95
C ILE A 299 -13.42 -10.73 38.57
N LEU A 300 -13.79 -11.70 37.71
CA LEU A 300 -15.18 -11.95 37.38
C LEU A 300 -16.02 -12.34 38.60
N CYS A 301 -15.50 -13.23 39.45
CA CYS A 301 -16.17 -13.62 40.68
C CYS A 301 -16.31 -12.47 41.68
N GLN A 302 -15.37 -11.52 41.71
CA GLN A 302 -15.33 -10.40 42.66
C GLN A 302 -16.03 -9.11 42.19
N HIS A 303 -15.93 -8.79 40.91
CA HIS A 303 -16.41 -7.52 40.34
C HIS A 303 -17.43 -7.69 39.20
N GLY A 304 -17.61 -8.88 38.63
CA GLY A 304 -18.62 -9.15 37.60
C GLY A 304 -18.13 -8.92 36.15
N ALA A 305 -18.98 -9.26 35.18
CA ALA A 305 -18.65 -9.34 33.75
C ALA A 305 -18.35 -7.97 33.12
N VAL A 306 -19.07 -6.93 33.54
CA VAL A 306 -18.87 -5.55 33.05
C VAL A 306 -17.49 -5.01 33.46
N HIS A 307 -17.07 -5.27 34.69
CA HIS A 307 -15.75 -4.86 35.17
C HIS A 307 -14.62 -5.65 34.50
N THR A 308 -14.85 -6.95 34.31
CA THR A 308 -13.90 -7.85 33.65
C THR A 308 -13.69 -7.48 32.17
N SER A 309 -14.76 -7.10 31.45
CA SER A 309 -14.67 -6.65 30.05
C SER A 309 -13.97 -5.29 29.88
N LEU A 310 -14.19 -4.34 30.79
CA LEU A 310 -13.46 -3.06 30.80
C LEU A 310 -11.95 -3.25 31.02
N LEU A 311 -11.59 -4.17 31.91
CA LEU A 311 -10.19 -4.46 32.19
C LEU A 311 -9.53 -5.21 31.02
N ALA A 312 -10.24 -6.16 30.39
CA ALA A 312 -9.78 -6.80 29.17
C ALA A 312 -9.57 -5.81 28.01
N LEU A 313 -10.43 -4.79 27.86
CA LEU A 313 -10.18 -3.74 26.87
C LEU A 313 -8.90 -2.93 27.17
N SER A 314 -8.63 -2.68 28.46
CA SER A 314 -7.39 -2.02 28.89
C SER A 314 -6.14 -2.83 28.50
N THR A 315 -6.20 -4.17 28.55
CA THR A 315 -5.06 -5.03 28.22
C THR A 315 -4.75 -5.03 26.72
N PHE A 316 -5.78 -4.97 25.86
CA PHE A 316 -5.58 -4.79 24.41
C PHE A 316 -4.96 -3.43 24.07
N MET A 317 -5.36 -2.36 24.77
CA MET A 317 -4.78 -1.02 24.58
C MET A 317 -3.30 -0.96 24.97
N PHE A 318 -2.90 -1.62 26.06
CA PHE A 318 -1.48 -1.76 26.43
C PHE A 318 -0.71 -2.64 25.44
N ALA A 319 -1.29 -3.74 24.97
CA ALA A 319 -0.66 -4.59 23.97
C ALA A 319 -0.38 -3.81 22.68
N LYS A 320 -1.31 -2.93 22.26
CA LYS A 320 -1.11 -2.08 21.09
C LYS A 320 0.11 -1.15 21.20
N LEU A 321 0.40 -0.62 22.38
CA LEU A 321 1.56 0.26 22.58
C LEU A 321 2.88 -0.42 22.24
N HIS A 322 2.96 -1.76 22.39
CA HIS A 322 4.14 -2.53 22.02
C HIS A 322 4.42 -2.50 20.50
N PHE A 323 3.37 -2.50 19.69
CA PHE A 323 3.49 -2.54 18.22
C PHE A 323 3.53 -1.14 17.58
N SER A 324 2.87 -0.15 18.21
CA SER A 324 2.76 1.21 17.67
C SER A 324 3.01 2.25 18.77
N HIS A 325 4.27 2.68 18.90
CA HIS A 325 4.68 3.69 19.87
C HIS A 325 4.32 5.10 19.38
N SER A 326 3.37 5.76 20.04
CA SER A 326 3.12 7.19 19.85
C SER A 326 2.84 7.87 21.18
N ILE A 327 3.32 9.11 21.35
CA ILE A 327 3.08 9.91 22.55
C ILE A 327 1.56 10.03 22.81
N PHE A 328 0.78 10.23 21.75
CA PHE A 328 -0.68 10.31 21.84
C PHE A 328 -1.33 8.97 22.23
N GLY A 329 -0.85 7.85 21.67
CA GLY A 329 -1.30 6.52 22.06
C GLY A 329 -1.01 6.25 23.54
N ILE A 330 0.18 6.63 24.03
CA ILE A 330 0.55 6.50 25.44
C ILE A 330 -0.37 7.34 26.33
N CYS A 331 -0.56 8.62 26.00
CA CYS A 331 -1.45 9.51 26.75
C CYS A 331 -2.89 8.97 26.76
N PHE A 332 -3.41 8.52 25.62
CA PHE A 332 -4.75 7.97 25.51
C PHE A 332 -4.92 6.71 26.36
N THR A 333 -3.97 5.76 26.29
CA THR A 333 -4.00 4.54 27.10
C THR A 333 -3.96 4.87 28.59
N ILE A 334 -3.13 5.83 29.03
CA ILE A 334 -3.09 6.28 30.43
C ILE A 334 -4.44 6.86 30.87
N ILE A 335 -5.05 7.72 30.06
CA ILE A 335 -6.35 8.34 30.35
C ILE A 335 -7.46 7.29 30.42
N PHE A 336 -7.48 6.36 29.46
CA PHE A 336 -8.45 5.28 29.40
C PHE A 336 -8.35 4.37 30.62
N VAL A 337 -7.14 3.89 30.94
CA VAL A 337 -6.88 2.99 32.06
C VAL A 337 -7.24 3.67 33.37
N SER A 338 -6.83 4.92 33.56
CA SER A 338 -7.18 5.71 34.74
C SER A 338 -8.70 5.86 34.89
N SER A 339 -9.42 6.11 33.78
CA SER A 339 -10.88 6.25 33.76
C SER A 339 -11.60 4.93 34.05
N ALA A 340 -11.10 3.81 33.49
CA ALA A 340 -11.62 2.47 33.73
C ALA A 340 -11.41 2.05 35.20
N SER A 341 -10.23 2.29 35.76
CA SER A 341 -9.93 2.03 37.18
C SER A 341 -10.80 2.88 38.11
N LEU A 342 -10.98 4.17 37.81
CA LEU A 342 -11.88 5.06 38.59
C LEU A 342 -13.35 4.62 38.52
N TYR A 343 -13.81 4.12 37.37
CA TYR A 343 -15.15 3.52 37.25
C TYR A 343 -15.30 2.30 38.15
N THR A 344 -14.26 1.44 38.23
CA THR A 344 -14.27 0.26 39.11
C THR A 344 -14.21 0.59 40.61
N LEU A 345 -13.51 1.66 40.99
CA LEU A 345 -13.45 2.14 42.38
C LEU A 345 -14.77 2.78 42.82
N ALA A 346 -15.46 3.51 41.93
CA ALA A 346 -16.71 4.21 42.23
C ALA A 346 -17.91 3.27 42.44
N THR A 347 -17.87 2.05 41.90
CA THR A 347 -18.90 1.01 42.08
C THR A 347 -18.70 0.16 43.33
N SER A 348 -17.47 0.13 43.87
CA SER A 348 -17.09 -0.73 45.01
C SER A 348 -17.15 -0.03 46.38
N SER A 349 -17.38 1.28 46.44
CA SER A 349 -17.38 2.02 47.71
C SER A 349 -18.72 1.96 48.44
N SER A 350 -18.84 1.03 49.39
CA SER A 350 -19.73 1.12 50.55
C SER A 350 -18.97 1.64 51.79
N SER A 351 -18.23 2.75 51.66
CA SER A 351 -17.51 3.39 52.77
C SER A 351 -17.81 4.90 52.86
N PRO A 352 -18.16 5.44 54.05
CA PRO A 352 -18.66 6.81 54.22
C PRO A 352 -17.53 7.79 54.56
N LEU A 353 -16.45 7.80 53.79
CA LEU A 353 -15.27 8.60 54.16
C LEU A 353 -14.56 9.22 52.95
N LEU A 354 -15.28 10.05 52.19
CA LEU A 354 -14.75 11.21 51.46
C LEU A 354 -15.89 11.83 50.64
N ASP A 355 -16.30 13.04 51.04
CA ASP A 355 -17.30 13.84 50.35
C ASP A 355 -16.75 14.31 48.98
N THR A 356 -16.86 13.44 47.96
CA THR A 356 -16.22 13.61 46.64
C THR A 356 -17.23 13.49 45.50
N ARG A 357 -18.45 14.00 45.69
CA ARG A 357 -19.46 14.09 44.61
C ARG A 357 -19.25 15.27 43.65
N SER A 358 -18.45 16.28 43.99
CA SER A 358 -18.16 17.46 43.15
C SER A 358 -16.88 17.30 42.31
N THR A 359 -15.84 16.70 42.88
CA THR A 359 -14.56 16.38 42.22
C THR A 359 -14.73 15.32 41.12
N ALA A 360 -15.54 14.28 41.36
CA ALA A 360 -15.84 13.25 40.36
C ALA A 360 -16.57 13.81 39.12
N ARG A 361 -17.45 14.82 39.29
CA ARG A 361 -18.17 15.45 38.16
C ARG A 361 -17.27 16.37 37.34
N SER A 362 -16.39 17.10 38.00
CA SER A 362 -15.44 18.03 37.36
C SER A 362 -14.35 17.26 36.59
N PHE A 363 -13.86 16.17 37.17
CA PHE A 363 -12.91 15.28 36.51
C PHE A 363 -13.52 14.53 35.31
N LYS A 364 -14.79 14.10 35.40
CA LYS A 364 -15.53 13.52 34.25
C LYS A 364 -15.65 14.48 33.06
N ARG A 365 -15.83 15.78 33.31
CA ARG A 365 -15.87 16.81 32.25
C ARG A 365 -14.50 17.07 31.65
N LEU A 366 -13.44 17.04 32.47
CA LEU A 366 -12.06 17.16 32.03
C LEU A 366 -11.65 15.99 31.13
N VAL A 367 -11.94 14.75 31.55
CA VAL A 367 -11.67 13.53 30.76
C VAL A 367 -12.42 13.57 29.43
N PHE A 368 -13.70 13.99 29.44
CA PHE A 368 -14.48 14.12 28.20
C PHE A 368 -13.88 15.18 27.26
N GLY A 369 -13.45 16.33 27.78
CA GLY A 369 -12.82 17.40 27.00
C GLY A 369 -11.48 16.96 26.39
N VAL A 370 -10.62 16.29 27.17
CA VAL A 370 -9.31 15.81 26.70
C VAL A 370 -9.47 14.69 25.68
N SER A 371 -10.42 13.77 25.87
CA SER A 371 -10.72 12.72 24.89
C SER A 371 -11.28 13.29 23.59
N ALA A 372 -12.18 14.26 23.63
CA ALA A 372 -12.71 14.91 22.44
C ALA A 372 -11.63 15.69 21.67
N LEU A 373 -10.74 16.38 22.37
CA LEU A 373 -9.60 17.09 21.77
C LEU A 373 -8.60 16.11 21.12
N SER A 374 -8.31 15.00 21.79
CA SER A 374 -7.40 13.96 21.29
C SER A 374 -7.97 13.24 20.06
N ILE A 375 -9.29 12.98 20.04
CA ILE A 375 -10.00 12.43 18.86
C ILE A 375 -9.99 13.43 17.71
N GLY A 376 -10.26 14.72 17.98
CA GLY A 376 -10.22 15.76 16.96
C GLY A 376 -8.83 15.90 16.32
N LEU A 377 -7.77 15.83 17.12
CA LEU A 377 -6.38 15.90 16.64
C LEU A 377 -5.94 14.63 15.90
N LEU A 378 -6.38 13.44 16.34
CA LEU A 378 -6.14 12.18 15.63
C LEU A 378 -6.88 12.11 14.30
N LEU A 379 -8.13 12.57 14.25
CA LEU A 379 -8.89 12.71 13.00
C LEU A 379 -8.26 13.74 12.08
N PHE A 380 -7.74 14.84 12.62
CA PHE A 380 -6.99 15.83 11.85
C PHE A 380 -5.68 15.26 11.29
N GLN A 381 -4.89 14.53 12.11
CA GLN A 381 -3.67 13.86 11.66
C GLN A 381 -3.95 12.72 10.67
N TYR A 382 -5.06 11.99 10.82
CA TYR A 382 -5.51 10.99 9.85
C TYR A 382 -5.96 11.65 8.54
N ALA A 383 -6.72 12.76 8.60
CA ALA A 383 -7.04 13.55 7.41
C ALA A 383 -5.78 14.09 6.73
N SER A 384 -4.79 14.52 7.51
CA SER A 384 -3.48 15.00 7.06
C SER A 384 -2.61 13.87 6.48
N GLY A 385 -2.64 12.67 7.08
CA GLY A 385 -1.89 11.49 6.66
C GLY A 385 -2.51 10.78 5.45
N VAL A 386 -3.84 10.76 5.34
CA VAL A 386 -4.58 10.42 4.12
C VAL A 386 -4.32 11.46 3.05
N GLN A 387 -4.19 12.75 3.39
CA GLN A 387 -3.71 13.77 2.46
C GLN A 387 -2.26 13.53 2.05
N HIS A 388 -1.37 13.01 2.91
CA HIS A 388 0.03 12.76 2.53
C HIS A 388 0.22 11.48 1.70
N ARG A 389 -0.52 10.39 1.99
CA ARG A 389 -0.62 9.22 1.09
C ARG A 389 -1.35 9.55 -0.21
N ARG A 390 -2.36 10.42 -0.16
CA ARG A 390 -2.94 11.01 -1.38
C ARG A 390 -1.89 11.85 -2.09
N ASN A 391 -1.08 12.66 -1.44
CA ASN A 391 -0.11 13.52 -2.12
C ASN A 391 0.97 12.75 -2.90
N LEU A 392 1.22 11.48 -2.57
CA LEU A 392 2.08 10.62 -3.39
C LEU A 392 1.33 9.80 -4.46
N ALA A 393 0.01 9.75 -4.37
CA ALA A 393 -0.90 9.16 -5.37
C ALA A 393 -1.80 10.22 -6.05
N SER A 394 -1.51 11.51 -5.86
CA SER A 394 -2.33 12.63 -6.31
C SER A 394 -1.49 13.54 -7.19
N THR A 395 -1.13 13.02 -8.34
CA THR A 395 -1.47 13.78 -9.54
C THR A 395 -2.97 13.57 -9.74
N THR A 396 -3.80 14.27 -8.95
CA THR A 396 -5.24 14.37 -9.24
C THR A 396 -5.28 15.00 -10.62
N SER A 397 -5.60 14.22 -11.66
CA SER A 397 -5.88 14.82 -12.95
C SER A 397 -6.94 15.89 -12.71
N PRO A 398 -6.71 17.15 -13.12
CA PRO A 398 -7.66 18.24 -12.91
C PRO A 398 -8.94 18.04 -13.73
N PHE A 399 -9.00 16.96 -14.52
CA PHE A 399 -10.18 16.51 -15.20
C PHE A 399 -11.26 16.08 -14.17
N PRO A 400 -12.43 16.76 -14.11
CA PRO A 400 -13.49 16.39 -13.19
C PRO A 400 -14.08 15.04 -13.59
N THR A 401 -13.61 13.98 -12.94
CA THR A 401 -14.07 12.62 -13.19
C THR A 401 -15.23 12.28 -12.25
N ALA A 402 -16.41 11.96 -12.80
CA ALA A 402 -17.46 11.34 -12.00
C ALA A 402 -17.07 9.89 -11.66
N SER A 403 -17.55 9.36 -10.53
CA SER A 403 -17.27 7.97 -10.16
C SER A 403 -17.90 7.02 -11.20
N PRO A 404 -17.18 5.98 -11.65
CA PRO A 404 -17.72 5.02 -12.61
C PRO A 404 -18.84 4.17 -11.99
N PRO A 405 -19.74 3.59 -12.83
CA PRO A 405 -20.86 2.78 -12.37
C PRO A 405 -20.46 1.50 -11.63
N SER A 406 -19.27 0.97 -11.93
CA SER A 406 -18.71 -0.21 -11.30
C SER A 406 -17.19 -0.08 -11.16
N HIS A 407 -16.60 -0.91 -10.29
CA HIS A 407 -15.17 -0.90 -10.03
C HIS A 407 -14.37 -1.15 -11.32
N PHE A 408 -13.25 -0.45 -11.45
CA PHE A 408 -12.27 -0.62 -12.53
C PHE A 408 -12.79 -0.30 -13.93
N GLN A 409 -13.96 0.34 -14.06
CA GLN A 409 -14.45 0.83 -15.35
C GLN A 409 -13.90 2.22 -15.65
N PRO A 410 -13.84 2.60 -16.95
CA PRO A 410 -13.47 3.95 -17.36
C PRO A 410 -14.38 4.97 -16.69
N VAL A 411 -13.81 6.12 -16.39
CA VAL A 411 -14.57 7.25 -15.86
C VAL A 411 -15.60 7.72 -16.91
N PRO A 412 -16.89 7.87 -16.55
CA PRO A 412 -17.89 8.38 -17.48
C PRO A 412 -17.60 9.82 -17.88
N LEU A 413 -17.86 10.13 -19.14
CA LEU A 413 -17.64 11.45 -19.72
C LEU A 413 -18.93 11.95 -20.37
N ASP A 414 -19.28 13.21 -20.12
CA ASP A 414 -20.44 13.84 -20.75
C ASP A 414 -20.12 14.33 -22.17
N LEU A 415 -20.67 13.65 -23.16
CA LEU A 415 -20.52 13.99 -24.57
C LEU A 415 -21.26 15.29 -24.95
N ASN A 416 -22.09 15.85 -24.05
CA ASN A 416 -22.71 17.16 -24.27
C ASN A 416 -21.71 18.31 -24.28
N ASN A 417 -20.56 18.14 -23.63
CA ASN A 417 -19.48 19.12 -23.55
C ASN A 417 -18.53 19.05 -24.77
N GLY A 418 -18.91 18.33 -25.82
CA GLY A 418 -18.13 18.18 -27.04
C GLY A 418 -17.31 16.90 -27.06
N HIS A 419 -16.46 16.77 -28.08
CA HIS A 419 -15.64 15.58 -28.29
C HIS A 419 -14.74 15.31 -27.08
N PRO A 420 -14.54 14.04 -26.66
CA PRO A 420 -13.64 13.71 -25.55
C PRO A 420 -12.24 14.33 -25.67
N ALA A 421 -11.68 14.32 -26.88
CA ALA A 421 -10.40 14.96 -27.17
C ALA A 421 -10.40 16.47 -26.86
N THR A 422 -11.45 17.22 -27.23
CA THR A 422 -11.57 18.65 -26.89
C THR A 422 -11.51 18.86 -25.38
N GLN A 423 -12.27 18.07 -24.62
CA GLN A 423 -12.34 18.21 -23.17
C GLN A 423 -10.99 17.93 -22.51
N LEU A 424 -10.28 16.89 -22.99
CA LEU A 424 -8.94 16.52 -22.49
C LEU A 424 -7.87 17.56 -22.87
N VAL A 425 -7.89 18.07 -24.10
CA VAL A 425 -6.97 19.14 -24.56
C VAL A 425 -7.17 20.41 -23.72
N ASN A 426 -8.41 20.86 -23.57
CA ASN A 426 -8.71 22.07 -22.80
C ASN A 426 -8.27 21.95 -21.33
N ALA A 427 -8.54 20.80 -20.70
CA ALA A 427 -8.12 20.55 -19.33
C ALA A 427 -6.58 20.54 -19.18
N ALA A 428 -5.89 19.85 -20.09
CA ALA A 428 -4.43 19.74 -20.06
C ALA A 428 -3.75 21.10 -20.37
N GLU A 429 -4.32 21.92 -21.25
CA GLU A 429 -3.83 23.27 -21.52
C GLU A 429 -3.91 24.17 -20.29
N ILE A 430 -5.05 24.16 -19.57
CA ILE A 430 -5.21 24.92 -18.32
C ILE A 430 -4.18 24.48 -17.29
N GLU A 431 -4.00 23.17 -17.11
CA GLU A 431 -3.00 22.63 -16.18
C GLU A 431 -1.58 23.07 -16.57
N PHE A 432 -1.24 22.97 -17.85
CA PHE A 432 0.07 23.36 -18.33
C PHE A 432 0.36 24.85 -18.13
N GLN A 433 -0.61 25.74 -18.39
CA GLN A 433 -0.45 27.17 -18.11
C GLN A 433 -0.29 27.45 -16.60
N ASN A 434 -0.98 26.71 -15.73
CA ASN A 434 -0.79 26.80 -14.29
C ASN A 434 0.62 26.35 -13.86
N VAL A 435 1.17 25.30 -14.49
CA VAL A 435 2.56 24.88 -14.26
C VAL A 435 3.54 25.97 -14.70
N LEU A 436 3.35 26.58 -15.88
CA LEU A 436 4.24 27.63 -16.37
C LEU A 436 4.20 28.90 -15.51
N SER A 437 3.01 29.33 -15.09
CA SER A 437 2.83 30.57 -14.32
C SER A 437 3.40 30.53 -12.90
N ARG A 438 3.58 29.32 -12.33
CA ARG A 438 4.13 29.14 -10.97
C ARG A 438 5.63 28.88 -10.92
N GLN A 439 6.33 28.88 -12.06
CA GLN A 439 7.78 28.65 -12.08
C GLN A 439 8.53 29.75 -11.32
N SER A 440 9.53 29.32 -10.56
CA SER A 440 10.38 30.19 -9.75
C SER A 440 11.22 31.14 -10.59
N THR A 441 11.10 32.44 -10.30
CA THR A 441 11.82 33.52 -11.00
C THR A 441 13.05 34.02 -10.24
N SER A 442 13.31 33.51 -9.04
CA SER A 442 14.50 33.84 -8.23
C SER A 442 15.07 32.61 -7.54
N LEU A 443 16.35 32.68 -7.14
CA LEU A 443 16.98 31.62 -6.36
C LEU A 443 16.25 31.39 -5.02
N ALA A 444 15.84 32.48 -4.35
CA ALA A 444 15.11 32.39 -3.08
C ALA A 444 13.75 31.67 -3.24
N SER A 445 13.01 31.96 -4.32
CA SER A 445 11.75 31.27 -4.60
C SER A 445 11.96 29.81 -4.96
N ALA A 446 12.98 29.49 -5.78
CA ALA A 446 13.31 28.11 -6.15
C ALA A 446 13.68 27.25 -4.93
N VAL A 447 14.46 27.81 -3.99
CA VAL A 447 14.79 27.14 -2.71
C VAL A 447 13.54 26.94 -1.84
N SER A 448 12.66 27.94 -1.80
CA SER A 448 11.41 27.86 -1.03
C SER A 448 10.46 26.80 -1.61
N GLU A 449 10.34 26.75 -2.93
CA GLU A 449 9.54 25.77 -3.64
C GLU A 449 10.11 24.35 -3.48
N TYR A 450 11.43 24.20 -3.57
CA TYR A 450 12.11 22.93 -3.27
C TYR A 450 11.77 22.42 -1.87
N ARG A 451 11.89 23.28 -0.84
CA ARG A 451 11.54 22.93 0.55
C ARG A 451 10.06 22.59 0.70
N ARG A 452 9.18 23.33 0.03
CA ARG A 452 7.73 23.07 0.03
C ARG A 452 7.42 21.69 -0.55
N ARG A 453 8.11 21.27 -1.61
CA ARG A 453 7.90 19.99 -2.29
C ARG A 453 8.51 18.82 -1.54
N TYR A 454 9.77 18.93 -1.15
CA TYR A 454 10.57 17.78 -0.67
C TYR A 454 10.83 17.78 0.83
N GLY A 455 10.49 18.85 1.54
CA GLY A 455 10.60 18.94 3.00
C GLY A 455 12.03 19.07 3.54
N ILE A 456 13.05 19.13 2.67
CA ILE A 456 14.46 19.28 3.03
C ILE A 456 15.10 20.45 2.28
N ALA A 457 16.26 20.94 2.75
CA ALA A 457 17.04 21.90 2.00
C ALA A 457 17.57 21.28 0.68
N PRO A 458 17.75 22.06 -0.40
CA PRO A 458 18.37 21.56 -1.64
C PRO A 458 19.79 21.03 -1.45
N PRO A 459 20.34 20.23 -2.38
CA PRO A 459 21.71 19.72 -2.27
C PRO A 459 22.75 20.86 -2.35
N PRO A 460 24.00 20.63 -1.91
CA PRO A 460 25.07 21.59 -2.13
C PRO A 460 25.20 21.99 -3.61
N HIS A 461 25.63 23.22 -3.87
CA HIS A 461 25.77 23.80 -5.22
C HIS A 461 24.45 23.95 -6.01
N PHE A 462 23.30 23.92 -5.33
CA PHE A 462 22.01 24.27 -5.94
C PHE A 462 21.99 25.68 -6.56
N ASP A 463 22.71 26.64 -5.97
CA ASP A 463 22.89 27.98 -6.53
C ASP A 463 23.59 27.94 -7.89
N LYS A 464 24.58 27.05 -8.07
CA LYS A 464 25.30 26.85 -9.34
C LYS A 464 24.44 26.19 -10.39
N TRP A 465 23.62 25.22 -9.99
CA TRP A 465 22.60 24.66 -10.86
C TRP A 465 21.59 25.71 -11.30
N TYR A 466 21.08 26.53 -10.38
CA TYR A 466 20.12 27.59 -10.69
C TYR A 466 20.73 28.65 -11.62
N GLU A 467 21.97 29.07 -11.36
CA GLU A 467 22.75 29.97 -12.23
C GLU A 467 22.92 29.38 -13.64
N PHE A 468 23.22 28.09 -13.74
CA PHE A 468 23.32 27.37 -15.02
C PHE A 468 21.97 27.36 -15.75
N ALA A 469 20.88 27.02 -15.06
CA ALA A 469 19.54 26.93 -15.62
C ALA A 469 19.08 28.30 -16.16
N VAL A 470 19.21 29.36 -15.36
CA VAL A 470 18.82 30.72 -15.74
C VAL A 470 19.65 31.22 -16.93
N ARG A 471 20.98 31.05 -16.90
CA ARG A 471 21.87 31.50 -17.99
C ARG A 471 21.55 30.83 -19.32
N ASN A 472 21.11 29.58 -19.30
CA ASN A 472 20.76 28.81 -20.49
C ASN A 472 19.28 28.91 -20.88
N ASN A 473 18.50 29.76 -20.19
CA ASN A 473 17.07 29.94 -20.43
C ASN A 473 16.28 28.61 -20.31
N VAL A 474 16.57 27.82 -19.27
CA VAL A 474 15.76 26.64 -18.94
C VAL A 474 14.41 27.12 -18.40
N VAL A 475 13.32 26.60 -18.98
CA VAL A 475 11.96 27.06 -18.66
C VAL A 475 11.41 26.40 -17.40
N MET A 476 11.65 25.10 -17.24
CA MET A 476 11.10 24.28 -16.15
C MET A 476 12.08 24.25 -14.98
N ILE A 477 11.97 25.23 -14.08
CA ILE A 477 12.87 25.39 -12.92
C ILE A 477 12.45 24.48 -11.76
N ASP A 478 11.15 24.26 -11.56
CA ASP A 478 10.65 23.57 -10.37
C ASP A 478 10.16 22.15 -10.61
N GLU A 479 10.11 21.68 -11.87
CA GLU A 479 9.54 20.37 -12.23
C GLU A 479 10.64 19.29 -12.34
N TYR A 480 11.00 18.74 -11.16
CA TYR A 480 12.05 17.73 -10.96
C TYR A 480 11.62 16.65 -9.93
N ASP A 481 10.32 16.45 -9.72
CA ASP A 481 9.81 15.56 -8.67
C ASP A 481 10.25 14.11 -8.92
N MET A 482 10.35 13.70 -10.18
CA MET A 482 10.77 12.35 -10.54
C MET A 482 12.17 12.02 -10.01
N ILE A 483 13.11 12.99 -9.98
CA ILE A 483 14.45 12.77 -9.41
C ILE A 483 14.34 12.37 -7.93
N ASN A 484 13.55 13.12 -7.17
CA ASN A 484 13.38 12.90 -5.75
C ASN A 484 12.64 11.58 -5.47
N GLU A 485 11.62 11.26 -6.26
CA GLU A 485 10.89 9.99 -6.16
C GLU A 485 11.79 8.78 -6.42
N MET A 486 12.62 8.82 -7.46
CA MET A 486 13.55 7.73 -7.79
C MET A 486 14.64 7.54 -6.74
N LEU A 487 15.14 8.64 -6.17
CA LEU A 487 16.21 8.60 -5.17
C LEU A 487 15.69 8.32 -3.75
N LEU A 488 14.38 8.44 -3.50
CA LEU A 488 13.80 8.29 -2.18
C LEU A 488 14.18 6.98 -1.46
N PRO A 489 14.11 5.79 -2.08
CA PRO A 489 14.44 4.54 -1.38
C PRO A 489 15.92 4.48 -0.94
N PHE A 490 16.81 5.19 -1.62
CA PHE A 490 18.24 5.20 -1.29
C PHE A 490 18.56 5.96 0.01
N TRP A 491 17.68 6.87 0.47
CA TRP A 491 17.81 7.52 1.79
C TRP A 491 17.76 6.52 2.95
N ALA A 492 17.15 5.34 2.77
CA ALA A 492 17.09 4.31 3.81
C ALA A 492 18.39 3.51 3.98
N ILE A 493 19.28 3.55 2.98
CA ILE A 493 20.52 2.77 2.90
C ILE A 493 21.71 3.66 3.25
N LYS A 494 22.70 3.13 3.97
CA LYS A 494 23.93 3.86 4.29
C LYS A 494 24.68 4.25 3.00
N PRO A 495 25.22 5.48 2.89
CA PRO A 495 25.97 5.93 1.71
C PRO A 495 27.09 4.96 1.27
N ALA A 496 27.90 4.47 2.23
CA ALA A 496 28.95 3.49 1.95
C ALA A 496 28.45 2.18 1.32
N THR A 497 27.26 1.72 1.70
CA THR A 497 26.63 0.53 1.12
C THR A 497 26.17 0.78 -0.31
N ILE A 498 25.62 1.96 -0.61
CA ILE A 498 25.24 2.34 -1.98
C ILE A 498 26.47 2.33 -2.90
N ARG A 499 27.56 2.96 -2.46
CA ARG A 499 28.84 2.97 -3.18
C ARG A 499 29.38 1.56 -3.41
N SER A 500 29.43 0.73 -2.35
CA SER A 500 29.91 -0.65 -2.46
C SER A 500 29.11 -1.49 -3.46
N ARG A 501 27.78 -1.32 -3.51
CA ARG A 501 26.93 -2.04 -4.47
C ARG A 501 27.25 -1.68 -5.91
N ILE A 502 27.38 -0.39 -6.23
CA ILE A 502 27.68 0.03 -7.61
C ILE A 502 29.11 -0.32 -8.01
N THR A 503 30.10 -0.17 -7.12
CA THR A 503 31.49 -0.58 -7.38
C THR A 503 31.57 -2.08 -7.70
N ARG A 504 30.81 -2.93 -6.96
CA ARG A 504 30.76 -4.37 -7.24
C ARG A 504 30.25 -4.66 -8.65
N GLU A 505 29.12 -4.08 -9.04
CA GLU A 505 28.55 -4.36 -10.36
C GLU A 505 29.38 -3.73 -11.49
N LEU A 506 30.04 -2.59 -11.28
CA LEU A 506 30.97 -2.00 -12.27
C LEU A 506 32.20 -2.87 -12.52
N GLY A 507 32.67 -3.59 -11.51
CA GLY A 507 33.79 -4.53 -11.62
C GLY A 507 33.47 -5.86 -12.28
N GLY A 508 32.18 -6.17 -12.51
CA GLY A 508 31.75 -7.45 -13.06
C GLY A 508 31.91 -7.52 -14.58
N GLU A 509 32.59 -8.56 -15.07
CA GLU A 509 32.93 -8.77 -16.50
C GLU A 509 31.73 -8.69 -17.44
N ASP A 510 30.56 -9.15 -16.98
CA ASP A 510 29.33 -9.26 -17.77
C ASP A 510 28.18 -8.38 -17.26
N SER A 511 28.47 -7.36 -16.46
CA SER A 511 27.42 -6.53 -15.87
C SER A 511 26.65 -5.69 -16.91
N ALA A 512 27.22 -5.52 -18.10
CA ALA A 512 26.69 -4.70 -19.19
C ALA A 512 26.39 -3.26 -18.74
N LEU A 513 27.34 -2.67 -18.00
CA LEU A 513 27.30 -1.29 -17.53
C LEU A 513 28.46 -0.49 -18.11
N ILE A 514 28.19 0.76 -18.48
CA ILE A 514 29.23 1.77 -18.68
C ILE A 514 29.57 2.36 -17.32
N GLY A 515 30.83 2.23 -16.91
CA GLY A 515 31.32 2.82 -15.67
C GLY A 515 31.89 4.21 -15.90
N VAL A 516 31.50 5.19 -15.10
CA VAL A 516 32.07 6.55 -15.11
C VAL A 516 32.55 6.92 -13.72
N ALA A 517 33.83 7.27 -13.60
CA ALA A 517 34.43 7.71 -12.35
C ALA A 517 34.66 9.24 -12.38
N ILE A 518 34.02 9.95 -11.45
CA ILE A 518 34.22 11.38 -11.24
C ILE A 518 35.12 11.56 -10.02
N ARG A 519 36.21 12.32 -10.17
CA ARG A 519 37.15 12.66 -9.10
C ARG A 519 37.58 14.11 -9.21
N ASN A 520 37.61 14.82 -8.08
CA ASN A 520 38.05 16.22 -8.00
C ASN A 520 37.40 17.13 -9.06
N GLY A 521 36.11 16.93 -9.32
CA GLY A 521 35.37 17.72 -10.29
C GLY A 521 35.73 17.45 -11.76
N ALA A 522 36.24 16.26 -12.09
CA ALA A 522 36.50 15.83 -13.47
C ALA A 522 36.12 14.36 -13.69
N VAL A 523 35.73 14.00 -14.92
CA VAL A 523 35.63 12.60 -15.34
C VAL A 523 37.04 12.07 -15.56
N VAL A 524 37.51 11.17 -14.69
CA VAL A 524 38.88 10.64 -14.77
C VAL A 524 38.98 9.30 -15.48
N ASN A 525 37.85 8.58 -15.60
CA ASN A 525 37.79 7.30 -16.28
C ASN A 525 36.37 7.00 -16.78
N ILE A 526 36.30 6.31 -17.93
CA ILE A 526 35.08 5.77 -18.50
C ILE A 526 35.39 4.44 -19.19
N GLU A 527 34.70 3.38 -18.78
CA GLU A 527 34.95 2.00 -19.24
C GLU A 527 33.67 1.38 -19.83
N ASN A 528 33.83 0.41 -20.74
CA ASN A 528 32.78 -0.33 -21.44
C ASN A 528 31.87 0.52 -22.35
N GLY A 529 30.87 -0.12 -22.97
CA GLY A 529 29.90 0.51 -23.88
C GLY A 529 30.42 0.85 -25.27
N GLU A 530 29.53 1.38 -26.12
CA GLU A 530 29.89 1.87 -27.44
C GLU A 530 30.54 3.27 -27.35
N GLU A 531 31.45 3.56 -28.27
CA GLU A 531 32.23 4.81 -28.26
C GLU A 531 31.35 6.06 -28.30
N TRP A 532 30.32 6.08 -29.15
CA TRP A 532 29.43 7.23 -29.26
C TRP A 532 28.67 7.50 -27.95
N GLN A 533 28.31 6.45 -27.20
CA GLN A 533 27.57 6.59 -25.95
C GLN A 533 28.49 7.14 -24.87
N ARG A 534 29.75 6.66 -24.81
CA ARG A 534 30.77 7.25 -23.93
C ARG A 534 30.98 8.74 -24.20
N ILE A 535 31.16 9.11 -25.47
CA ILE A 535 31.33 10.52 -25.87
C ILE A 535 30.12 11.36 -25.46
N ALA A 536 28.91 10.87 -25.72
CA ALA A 536 27.68 11.59 -25.36
C ALA A 536 27.54 11.75 -23.83
N THR A 537 27.74 10.68 -23.06
CA THR A 537 27.67 10.73 -21.59
C THR A 537 28.70 11.68 -21.00
N THR A 538 29.94 11.68 -21.50
CA THR A 538 30.97 12.65 -21.07
C THR A 538 30.62 14.08 -21.46
N GLY A 539 30.13 14.31 -22.69
CA GLY A 539 29.71 15.64 -23.16
C GLY A 539 28.55 16.21 -22.35
N MET A 540 27.62 15.36 -21.91
CA MET A 540 26.49 15.77 -21.08
C MET A 540 26.89 16.27 -19.68
N VAL A 541 28.04 15.87 -19.13
CA VAL A 541 28.50 16.30 -17.79
C VAL A 541 29.57 17.40 -17.82
N GLU A 542 30.23 17.59 -18.97
CA GLU A 542 31.42 18.43 -19.13
C GLU A 542 31.29 19.83 -18.51
N LYS A 543 30.14 20.49 -18.72
CA LYS A 543 29.95 21.90 -18.32
C LYS A 543 29.78 22.10 -16.81
N PHE A 544 29.41 21.06 -16.07
CA PHE A 544 29.08 21.17 -14.64
C PHE A 544 29.82 20.18 -13.74
N VAL A 545 30.60 19.25 -14.29
CA VAL A 545 31.33 18.22 -13.53
C VAL A 545 32.19 18.77 -12.38
N LYS A 546 32.72 19.99 -12.53
CA LYS A 546 33.48 20.71 -11.49
C LYS A 546 32.72 20.99 -10.19
N TYR A 547 31.39 20.92 -10.23
CA TYR A 547 30.51 21.11 -9.06
C TYR A 547 30.04 19.78 -8.44
N LEU A 548 30.44 18.65 -9.00
CA LEU A 548 30.05 17.34 -8.51
C LEU A 548 31.08 16.79 -7.51
N PRO A 549 30.65 16.02 -6.49
CA PRO A 549 31.56 15.29 -5.62
C PRO A 549 32.16 14.07 -6.32
N ASP A 550 33.11 13.42 -5.64
CA ASP A 550 33.67 12.15 -6.08
C ASP A 550 32.57 11.06 -6.06
N MET A 551 32.32 10.42 -7.20
CA MET A 551 31.29 9.38 -7.36
C MET A 551 31.64 8.38 -8.46
N ASP A 552 31.10 7.17 -8.33
CA ASP A 552 31.12 6.12 -9.37
C ASP A 552 29.70 5.91 -9.89
N LEU A 553 29.52 5.97 -11.20
CA LEU A 553 28.23 5.90 -11.88
C LEU A 553 28.21 4.69 -12.82
N GLY A 554 27.14 3.90 -12.77
CA GLY A 554 26.92 2.80 -13.71
C GLY A 554 25.70 3.04 -14.59
N PHE A 555 25.93 3.19 -15.89
CA PHE A 555 24.89 3.38 -16.89
C PHE A 555 24.56 2.06 -17.58
N ASN A 556 23.28 1.71 -17.63
CA ASN A 556 22.79 0.54 -18.33
C ASN A 556 23.07 0.63 -19.84
N ILE A 557 23.67 -0.43 -20.40
CA ILE A 557 23.89 -0.57 -21.84
C ILE A 557 22.63 -1.08 -22.55
N HIS A 558 21.82 -1.92 -21.87
CA HIS A 558 20.65 -2.52 -22.48
C HIS A 558 19.49 -1.52 -22.62
N ASP A 559 18.59 -1.82 -23.55
CA ASP A 559 17.30 -1.13 -23.66
C ASP A 559 16.47 -1.40 -22.40
N GLU A 560 16.49 -2.65 -21.93
CA GLU A 560 15.69 -3.16 -20.81
C GLU A 560 16.21 -2.70 -19.43
N PRO A 561 15.32 -2.29 -18.50
CA PRO A 561 15.69 -1.84 -17.15
C PRO A 561 16.18 -2.99 -16.26
N ARG A 562 16.82 -2.65 -15.14
CA ARG A 562 17.77 -3.53 -14.44
C ARG A 562 17.44 -3.81 -12.98
N VAL A 563 16.72 -2.94 -12.28
CA VAL A 563 16.56 -3.01 -10.81
C VAL A 563 15.11 -3.28 -10.45
N VAL A 564 14.83 -4.43 -9.81
CA VAL A 564 13.48 -4.76 -9.32
C VAL A 564 13.55 -5.31 -7.90
N VAL A 565 13.15 -4.49 -6.94
CA VAL A 565 13.14 -4.80 -5.51
C VAL A 565 11.75 -5.30 -5.10
N SER A 566 11.67 -6.32 -4.26
CA SER A 566 10.36 -6.79 -3.77
C SER A 566 9.59 -5.68 -3.04
N ASP A 567 8.27 -5.66 -3.20
CA ASP A 567 7.37 -4.66 -2.59
C ASP A 567 7.62 -4.49 -1.09
N SER A 568 7.67 -5.59 -0.33
CA SER A 568 7.87 -5.52 1.13
C SER A 568 9.19 -4.83 1.50
N LEU A 569 10.27 -5.09 0.77
CA LEU A 569 11.57 -4.47 1.04
C LEU A 569 11.58 -3.00 0.58
N LEU A 570 11.00 -2.71 -0.59
CA LEU A 570 10.88 -1.36 -1.12
C LEU A 570 10.05 -0.46 -0.21
N ALA A 571 8.89 -0.94 0.25
CA ALA A 571 8.00 -0.24 1.17
C ALA A 571 8.71 0.08 2.50
N VAL A 572 9.47 -0.87 3.06
CA VAL A 572 10.27 -0.62 4.27
C VAL A 572 11.31 0.47 4.04
N MET A 573 12.01 0.46 2.90
CA MET A 573 12.98 1.51 2.57
C MET A 573 12.30 2.87 2.38
N VAL A 574 11.20 2.93 1.65
CA VAL A 574 10.45 4.19 1.42
C VAL A 574 9.91 4.76 2.72
N ASN A 575 9.30 3.93 3.58
CA ASN A 575 8.76 4.38 4.86
C ASN A 575 9.88 4.86 5.79
N LYS A 576 11.00 4.12 5.89
CA LYS A 576 12.16 4.56 6.67
C LYS A 576 12.72 5.90 6.17
N ALA A 577 12.81 6.08 4.85
CA ALA A 577 13.25 7.34 4.27
C ALA A 577 12.32 8.51 4.67
N ARG A 578 11.01 8.34 4.50
CA ARG A 578 10.00 9.39 4.76
C ARG A 578 9.76 9.68 6.23
N ASP A 579 9.71 8.65 7.06
CA ASP A 579 9.23 8.77 8.43
C ASP A 579 10.38 9.00 9.43
N GLU A 580 11.61 8.58 9.08
CA GLU A 580 12.77 8.66 9.98
C GLU A 580 13.93 9.50 9.44
N VAL A 581 14.32 9.33 8.18
CA VAL A 581 15.53 9.96 7.63
C VAL A 581 15.26 11.40 7.23
N LEU A 582 14.35 11.65 6.29
CA LEU A 582 14.06 13.00 5.80
C LEU A 582 13.60 13.97 6.91
N PRO A 583 12.74 13.59 7.88
CA PRO A 583 12.38 14.47 8.99
C PRO A 583 13.55 14.80 9.92
N ARG A 584 14.57 13.94 9.98
CA ARG A 584 15.80 14.22 10.73
C ARG A 584 16.67 15.22 9.97
N VAL A 585 16.85 15.02 8.67
CA VAL A 585 17.56 15.95 7.78
C VAL A 585 16.89 17.34 7.78
N ALA A 586 15.57 17.38 7.78
CA ALA A 586 14.79 18.63 7.78
C ALA A 586 14.98 19.49 9.04
N LYS A 587 15.52 18.93 10.15
CA LYS A 587 15.78 19.69 11.39
C LYS A 587 17.01 20.58 11.29
N ASP A 588 17.94 20.26 10.39
CA ASP A 588 19.09 21.12 10.15
C ASP A 588 18.67 22.32 9.29
N MET A 589 18.55 23.48 9.95
CA MET A 589 18.15 24.73 9.31
C MET A 589 19.31 25.45 8.62
N SER A 590 20.55 25.05 8.90
CA SER A 590 21.78 25.69 8.39
C SER A 590 22.78 24.63 7.91
N PRO A 591 22.39 23.78 6.95
CA PRO A 591 23.27 22.72 6.47
C PRO A 591 24.47 23.30 5.74
N ARG A 592 25.56 22.53 5.72
CA ARG A 592 26.81 22.93 5.08
C ARG A 592 26.68 22.87 3.54
N ASN A 593 26.89 23.99 2.86
CA ASN A 593 26.85 24.08 1.39
C ASN A 593 28.15 23.61 0.71
N THR A 594 28.68 22.47 1.10
CA THR A 594 29.83 21.83 0.45
C THR A 594 29.73 20.31 0.61
N PHE A 595 29.99 19.57 -0.46
CA PHE A 595 30.16 18.13 -0.39
C PHE A 595 31.38 17.75 0.46
N SER A 596 31.35 16.54 1.01
CA SER A 596 32.49 15.96 1.70
C SER A 596 33.63 15.62 0.73
N GLY A 597 34.85 15.47 1.26
CA GLY A 597 35.96 14.93 0.48
C GLY A 597 35.73 13.47 0.08
N ARG A 598 36.65 12.91 -0.72
CA ARG A 598 36.57 11.53 -1.21
C ARG A 598 36.30 10.54 -0.06
N PRO A 599 35.25 9.71 -0.14
CA PRO A 599 34.99 8.68 0.85
C PRO A 599 36.13 7.66 0.96
N GLY A 600 36.40 7.16 2.17
CA GLY A 600 37.52 6.23 2.41
C GLY A 600 37.40 4.87 1.68
N ASN A 601 36.19 4.50 1.24
CA ASN A 601 35.92 3.28 0.48
C ASN A 601 35.86 3.52 -1.04
N MET A 602 36.41 4.63 -1.54
CA MET A 602 36.46 4.99 -2.96
C MET A 602 37.92 5.15 -3.41
N ASN A 603 38.28 4.50 -4.52
CA ASN A 603 39.63 4.52 -5.06
C ASN A 603 39.93 5.80 -5.87
N ASP A 604 41.11 5.88 -6.50
CA ASP A 604 41.55 7.04 -7.29
C ASP A 604 40.83 7.20 -8.65
N GLY A 605 39.94 6.28 -9.00
CA GLY A 605 39.12 6.31 -10.21
C GLY A 605 39.83 5.81 -11.47
N LYS A 606 41.12 5.42 -11.41
CA LYS A 606 41.86 4.98 -12.61
C LYS A 606 41.40 3.64 -13.20
N ARG A 607 40.72 2.83 -12.40
CA ARG A 607 40.11 1.56 -12.80
C ARG A 607 38.95 1.22 -11.87
N PHE A 608 37.95 0.52 -12.37
CA PHE A 608 37.01 -0.19 -11.51
C PHE A 608 37.66 -1.49 -10.99
N GLU A 609 37.44 -1.82 -9.72
CA GLU A 609 38.02 -3.03 -9.14
C GLU A 609 37.30 -4.26 -9.71
N GLU A 610 38.04 -5.14 -10.40
CA GLU A 610 37.48 -6.36 -10.97
C GLU A 610 36.83 -7.22 -9.89
N THR A 611 35.60 -7.67 -10.17
CA THR A 611 34.85 -8.58 -9.31
C THR A 611 34.40 -9.80 -10.11
N TYR A 612 34.55 -10.98 -9.52
CA TYR A 612 34.10 -12.24 -10.11
C TYR A 612 32.64 -12.58 -9.72
N VAL A 613 31.96 -11.68 -9.01
CA VAL A 613 30.62 -11.89 -8.46
C VAL A 613 29.75 -10.70 -8.82
N SER A 614 28.79 -10.92 -9.72
CA SER A 614 27.70 -9.99 -10.01
C SER A 614 26.38 -10.57 -9.50
N ASN A 615 25.49 -9.70 -9.05
CA ASN A 615 24.16 -10.08 -8.57
C ASN A 615 23.08 -10.02 -9.66
N PHE A 616 23.45 -9.84 -10.93
CA PHE A 616 22.50 -9.90 -12.04
C PHE A 616 22.07 -11.32 -12.37
N ASN A 617 20.76 -11.55 -12.35
CA ASN A 617 20.13 -12.77 -12.86
C ASN A 617 19.73 -12.54 -14.32
N ARG A 618 20.01 -13.50 -15.24
CA ARG A 618 19.77 -13.35 -16.69
C ARG A 618 18.63 -14.25 -17.15
N PHE A 619 17.61 -13.67 -17.78
CA PHE A 619 16.42 -14.36 -18.27
C PHE A 619 16.01 -13.92 -19.69
N ALA A 620 16.99 -13.64 -20.55
CA ALA A 620 16.73 -13.29 -21.95
C ALA A 620 15.78 -14.29 -22.64
N HIS A 621 14.86 -13.78 -23.46
CA HIS A 621 13.87 -14.56 -24.21
C HIS A 621 12.92 -15.44 -23.35
N GLN A 622 12.67 -15.04 -22.10
CA GLN A 622 11.71 -15.69 -21.20
C GLN A 622 10.59 -14.72 -20.79
N GLN A 623 9.47 -15.25 -20.31
CA GLN A 623 8.39 -14.44 -19.73
C GLN A 623 8.87 -13.75 -18.46
N THR A 624 8.64 -12.44 -18.39
CA THR A 624 9.20 -11.59 -17.33
C THR A 624 8.14 -10.95 -16.45
N TRP A 625 6.85 -11.19 -16.68
CA TRP A 625 5.76 -10.58 -15.91
C TRP A 625 5.91 -10.81 -14.40
N THR A 626 6.17 -12.06 -13.99
CA THR A 626 6.31 -12.44 -12.56
C THR A 626 7.45 -11.70 -11.87
N HIS A 627 8.57 -11.50 -12.56
CA HIS A 627 9.69 -10.72 -12.06
C HIS A 627 9.38 -9.22 -12.08
N SER A 628 8.77 -8.72 -13.16
CA SER A 628 8.50 -7.30 -13.36
C SER A 628 7.49 -6.76 -12.35
N ARG A 629 6.50 -7.56 -11.94
CA ARG A 629 5.50 -7.13 -10.93
C ARG A 629 6.00 -7.20 -9.49
N LEU A 630 7.23 -7.64 -9.21
CA LEU A 630 7.71 -7.88 -7.84
C LEU A 630 7.67 -6.64 -6.94
N SER A 631 7.86 -5.44 -7.49
CA SER A 631 7.77 -4.18 -6.75
C SER A 631 6.35 -3.63 -6.62
N CYS A 632 5.36 -4.29 -7.22
CA CYS A 632 3.98 -3.86 -7.12
C CYS A 632 3.40 -4.15 -5.73
N PRO A 633 2.62 -3.22 -5.14
CA PRO A 633 1.96 -3.41 -3.86
C PRO A 633 1.17 -4.71 -3.81
N ILE A 634 1.22 -5.42 -2.68
CA ILE A 634 0.56 -6.72 -2.53
C ILE A 634 -0.97 -6.67 -2.74
N ASP A 635 -1.58 -5.50 -2.58
CA ASP A 635 -3.01 -5.21 -2.77
C ASP A 635 -3.34 -4.68 -4.18
N SER A 636 -2.35 -4.58 -5.07
CA SER A 636 -2.53 -4.12 -6.45
C SER A 636 -3.11 -5.20 -7.38
N GLN A 637 -3.71 -4.78 -8.49
CA GLN A 637 -4.31 -5.66 -9.50
C GLN A 637 -3.29 -6.62 -10.10
N ALA A 638 -2.03 -6.19 -10.22
CA ALA A 638 -0.96 -7.04 -10.73
C ALA A 638 -0.60 -8.20 -9.78
N GLN A 639 -0.88 -8.11 -8.47
CA GLN A 639 -0.56 -9.14 -7.47
C GLN A 639 -1.70 -10.14 -7.23
N THR A 640 -2.68 -10.22 -8.13
CA THR A 640 -3.79 -11.18 -8.04
C THR A 640 -3.32 -12.66 -8.10
N TYR A 641 -4.16 -13.55 -7.55
CA TYR A 641 -4.07 -15.00 -7.70
C TYR A 641 -4.79 -15.52 -8.95
N ASP A 642 -5.65 -14.70 -9.55
CA ASP A 642 -6.40 -15.04 -10.75
C ASP A 642 -5.57 -14.80 -12.00
N ASP A 643 -5.65 -15.70 -12.98
CA ASP A 643 -4.93 -15.55 -14.25
C ASP A 643 -5.42 -14.35 -15.09
N TYR A 644 -6.61 -13.80 -14.77
CA TYR A 644 -7.28 -12.74 -15.53
C TYR A 644 -7.85 -11.65 -14.62
N ALA A 645 -6.99 -10.87 -13.96
CA ALA A 645 -7.46 -9.64 -13.30
C ALA A 645 -7.80 -8.54 -14.32
N PRO A 646 -8.87 -7.76 -14.09
CA PRO A 646 -9.16 -6.58 -14.89
C PRO A 646 -8.18 -5.45 -14.57
N ASP A 647 -7.87 -4.64 -15.59
CA ASP A 647 -7.15 -3.39 -15.41
C ASP A 647 -8.01 -2.38 -14.64
N ASN A 648 -7.37 -1.54 -13.83
CA ASN A 648 -8.04 -0.43 -13.16
C ASN A 648 -8.22 0.76 -14.12
N LEU A 649 -9.15 0.64 -15.06
CA LEU A 649 -9.43 1.69 -16.06
C LEU A 649 -9.88 3.00 -15.41
N THR A 650 -10.46 2.94 -14.21
CA THR A 650 -10.85 4.12 -13.43
C THR A 650 -9.68 5.06 -13.17
N ALA A 651 -8.45 4.55 -13.11
CA ALA A 651 -7.26 5.35 -12.81
C ALA A 651 -6.72 6.15 -14.01
N TYR A 652 -7.04 5.74 -15.25
CA TYR A 652 -6.39 6.29 -16.44
C TYR A 652 -7.24 6.47 -17.69
N ALA A 653 -8.43 5.85 -17.77
CA ALA A 653 -9.28 5.89 -18.94
C ALA A 653 -10.61 6.62 -18.67
N THR A 654 -11.10 7.35 -19.67
CA THR A 654 -12.38 8.06 -19.59
C THR A 654 -13.19 7.92 -20.88
N GLY A 655 -14.49 8.12 -20.78
CA GLY A 655 -15.41 8.10 -21.90
C GLY A 655 -15.67 6.71 -22.46
N PRO A 656 -16.56 6.62 -23.47
CA PRO A 656 -17.03 5.34 -23.96
C PRO A 656 -15.97 4.54 -24.74
N LEU A 657 -14.96 5.21 -25.31
CA LEU A 657 -13.86 4.59 -26.05
C LEU A 657 -12.55 4.51 -25.24
N GLN A 658 -12.59 4.77 -23.93
CA GLN A 658 -11.46 4.57 -23.01
C GLN A 658 -10.23 5.48 -23.27
N TYR A 659 -10.47 6.76 -23.60
CA TYR A 659 -9.41 7.75 -23.83
C TYR A 659 -8.48 7.89 -22.61
N VAL A 660 -7.17 7.90 -22.85
CA VAL A 660 -6.17 8.00 -21.79
C VAL A 660 -6.12 9.43 -21.23
N TYR A 661 -6.63 9.65 -20.02
CA TYR A 661 -6.58 10.96 -19.35
C TYR A 661 -5.42 11.07 -18.36
N ASN A 662 -4.84 9.95 -17.90
CA ASN A 662 -3.70 9.93 -16.98
C ASN A 662 -2.64 8.93 -17.47
N THR A 663 -1.60 9.44 -18.12
CA THR A 663 -0.51 8.62 -18.69
C THR A 663 0.39 7.98 -17.63
N THR A 664 0.55 8.61 -16.47
CA THR A 664 1.32 8.05 -15.35
C THR A 664 0.65 6.78 -14.83
N ALA A 665 -0.67 6.82 -14.65
CA ALA A 665 -1.44 5.64 -14.24
C ALA A 665 -1.54 4.60 -15.37
N PHE A 666 -1.72 5.02 -16.63
CA PHE A 666 -1.75 4.10 -17.78
C PHE A 666 -0.46 3.27 -17.92
N SER A 667 0.70 3.91 -17.74
CA SER A 667 2.01 3.23 -17.78
C SER A 667 2.31 2.41 -16.51
N ASP A 668 1.44 2.43 -15.50
CA ASP A 668 1.65 1.67 -14.28
C ASP A 668 1.17 0.22 -14.43
N ILE A 669 2.13 -0.70 -14.46
CA ILE A 669 1.86 -2.12 -14.62
C ILE A 669 1.14 -2.71 -13.40
N CYS A 670 1.29 -2.09 -12.22
CA CYS A 670 0.73 -2.60 -10.99
C CYS A 670 -0.81 -2.56 -10.98
N ILE A 671 -1.39 -1.68 -11.82
CA ILE A 671 -2.84 -1.54 -11.98
C ILE A 671 -3.34 -2.00 -13.36
N SER A 672 -2.44 -2.54 -14.20
CA SER A 672 -2.72 -2.93 -15.59
C SER A 672 -2.23 -4.36 -15.89
N PRO A 673 -2.76 -5.40 -15.19
CA PRO A 673 -2.37 -6.80 -15.39
C PRO A 673 -2.54 -7.33 -16.81
N SER A 674 -3.38 -6.71 -17.66
CA SER A 674 -3.53 -7.09 -19.06
C SER A 674 -2.22 -7.00 -19.87
N LEU A 675 -1.29 -6.15 -19.44
CA LEU A 675 0.01 -5.97 -20.09
C LEU A 675 0.84 -7.26 -20.08
N SER A 676 0.64 -8.13 -19.08
CA SER A 676 1.30 -9.44 -18.98
C SER A 676 1.22 -10.29 -20.25
N SER A 677 0.14 -10.13 -21.01
CA SER A 677 -0.16 -10.93 -22.20
C SER A 677 -0.35 -10.11 -23.48
N THR A 678 -0.13 -8.80 -23.41
CA THR A 678 -0.35 -7.88 -24.55
C THR A 678 0.87 -7.00 -24.86
N PHE A 679 1.90 -7.02 -24.02
CA PHE A 679 3.09 -6.20 -24.19
C PHE A 679 4.37 -7.05 -24.28
N GLY A 680 5.13 -6.88 -25.36
CA GLY A 680 6.22 -7.79 -25.72
C GLY A 680 7.38 -7.88 -24.73
N PHE A 681 7.64 -6.82 -23.96
CA PHE A 681 8.64 -6.85 -22.87
C PHE A 681 8.30 -7.89 -21.78
N PHE A 682 7.01 -8.09 -21.48
CA PHE A 682 6.57 -9.10 -20.50
C PHE A 682 6.45 -10.48 -21.11
N GLU A 683 6.20 -10.54 -22.42
CA GLU A 683 6.16 -11.77 -23.18
C GLU A 683 7.56 -12.40 -23.22
N ARG A 684 8.53 -11.76 -23.87
CA ARG A 684 9.93 -12.19 -23.98
C ARG A 684 10.79 -11.03 -24.45
N PRO A 685 11.56 -10.32 -23.61
CA PRO A 685 12.48 -9.28 -24.08
C PRO A 685 13.77 -9.88 -24.67
N ASN A 686 14.55 -9.09 -25.41
CA ASN A 686 15.80 -9.58 -26.02
C ASN A 686 16.91 -9.73 -24.97
N ALA A 687 16.99 -8.78 -24.03
CA ALA A 687 17.79 -8.92 -22.82
C ALA A 687 16.90 -8.75 -21.59
N PHE A 688 17.22 -9.48 -20.53
CA PHE A 688 16.59 -9.26 -19.23
C PHE A 688 17.53 -9.71 -18.15
N ASN A 689 18.44 -8.81 -17.76
CA ASN A 689 19.28 -9.07 -16.61
C ASN A 689 18.89 -8.12 -15.48
N ILE A 690 18.41 -8.69 -14.39
CA ILE A 690 17.83 -7.94 -13.29
C ILE A 690 18.53 -8.23 -11.98
N ILE A 691 18.56 -7.23 -11.12
CA ILE A 691 19.05 -7.33 -9.75
C ILE A 691 17.89 -7.09 -8.78
N HIS A 692 17.81 -7.95 -7.75
CA HIS A 692 16.77 -7.87 -6.71
C HIS A 692 17.20 -7.08 -5.47
N GLU A 693 18.38 -6.46 -5.54
CA GLU A 693 18.93 -5.57 -4.55
C GLU A 693 18.89 -4.13 -5.09
N LEU A 694 18.57 -3.15 -4.25
CA LEU A 694 18.56 -1.74 -4.66
C LEU A 694 19.99 -1.26 -4.97
N VAL A 695 20.33 -1.14 -6.26
CA VAL A 695 21.62 -0.67 -6.78
C VAL A 695 21.37 0.56 -7.67
N PRO A 696 22.19 1.63 -7.58
CA PRO A 696 21.95 2.88 -8.32
C PRO A 696 22.41 2.76 -9.78
N ILE A 697 21.61 2.06 -10.60
CA ILE A 697 21.84 1.91 -12.04
C ILE A 697 21.09 3.00 -12.78
N PHE A 698 21.78 3.70 -13.68
CA PHE A 698 21.22 4.75 -14.51
C PHE A 698 20.72 4.19 -15.85
N SER A 699 19.43 4.30 -16.12
CA SER A 699 18.80 3.77 -17.34
C SER A 699 18.08 4.86 -18.13
N GLN A 700 18.02 4.71 -19.44
CA GLN A 700 17.42 5.71 -20.34
C GLN A 700 15.88 5.71 -20.27
N SER A 701 15.30 4.55 -19.94
CA SER A 701 13.87 4.38 -19.68
C SER A 701 13.63 3.21 -18.72
N LYS A 702 12.43 3.10 -18.16
CA LYS A 702 12.06 2.00 -17.27
C LYS A 702 10.56 1.73 -17.21
N ILE A 703 10.18 0.55 -16.76
CA ILE A 703 8.81 0.19 -16.38
C ILE A 703 8.50 0.75 -14.98
N SER A 704 7.23 1.05 -14.69
CA SER A 704 6.80 1.70 -13.43
C SER A 704 7.30 1.03 -12.16
N SER A 705 7.38 -0.31 -12.17
CA SER A 705 7.81 -1.14 -11.05
C SER A 705 9.34 -1.25 -10.90
N PHE A 706 10.15 -0.63 -11.75
CA PHE A 706 11.62 -0.73 -11.68
C PHE A 706 12.24 0.46 -10.93
N GLN A 707 13.32 0.21 -10.20
CA GLN A 707 14.03 1.20 -9.37
C GLN A 707 15.27 1.77 -10.03
N ASP A 708 15.47 1.55 -11.33
CA ASP A 708 16.47 2.26 -12.13
C ASP A 708 16.31 3.78 -11.97
N ILE A 709 17.44 4.49 -11.97
CA ILE A 709 17.50 5.94 -11.94
C ILE A 709 17.44 6.42 -13.38
N LEU A 710 16.34 7.08 -13.77
CA LEU A 710 16.21 7.64 -15.11
C LEU A 710 17.16 8.82 -15.30
N TYR A 711 17.80 8.87 -16.46
CA TYR A 711 18.61 10.02 -16.88
C TYR A 711 18.30 10.39 -18.34
N PRO A 712 18.62 11.63 -18.77
CA PRO A 712 18.38 12.03 -20.13
C PRO A 712 19.15 11.14 -21.11
N SER A 713 18.44 10.59 -22.10
CA SER A 713 19.03 9.59 -22.99
C SER A 713 20.16 10.20 -23.85
N PRO A 714 21.37 9.60 -23.85
CA PRO A 714 22.45 9.97 -24.76
C PRO A 714 22.07 9.82 -26.24
N TRP A 715 21.08 8.97 -26.55
CA TRP A 715 20.57 8.76 -27.90
C TRP A 715 19.98 10.06 -28.49
N TYR A 716 19.17 10.78 -27.70
CA TYR A 716 18.61 12.06 -28.14
C TYR A 716 19.67 13.17 -28.12
N TRP A 717 20.50 13.24 -27.07
CA TRP A 717 21.53 14.28 -26.95
C TRP A 717 22.55 14.24 -28.10
N ALA A 718 22.93 13.02 -28.53
CA ALA A 718 23.81 12.80 -29.67
C ALA A 718 23.10 12.93 -31.04
N GLY A 719 21.80 13.21 -31.07
CA GLY A 719 21.03 13.40 -32.30
C GLY A 719 20.96 12.16 -33.20
N LYS A 720 20.84 10.95 -32.61
CA LYS A 720 20.87 9.69 -33.38
C LYS A 720 19.72 9.53 -34.37
N VAL A 721 18.60 10.20 -34.12
CA VAL A 721 17.52 10.38 -35.11
C VAL A 721 17.48 11.86 -35.49
N VAL A 722 17.95 12.15 -36.70
CA VAL A 722 18.05 13.51 -37.21
C VAL A 722 16.69 13.95 -37.75
N TYR A 723 16.26 15.16 -37.41
CA TYR A 723 15.19 15.88 -38.11
C TYR A 723 15.83 16.83 -39.12
N ASP A 724 15.46 16.66 -40.39
CA ASP A 724 15.88 17.53 -41.49
C ASP A 724 14.71 18.44 -41.92
N ALA A 725 14.83 19.73 -41.59
CA ALA A 725 13.81 20.73 -41.89
C ALA A 725 13.61 20.94 -43.39
N ASP A 726 14.64 20.72 -44.22
CA ASP A 726 14.54 20.88 -45.68
C ASP A 726 13.71 19.77 -46.33
N ARG A 727 13.50 18.67 -45.60
CA ARG A 727 12.67 17.53 -46.02
C ARG A 727 11.31 17.52 -45.34
N ASP A 728 11.01 18.54 -44.55
CA ASP A 728 9.68 18.77 -44.00
C ASP A 728 8.89 19.72 -44.90
N THR A 729 7.57 19.55 -44.95
CA THR A 729 6.67 20.41 -45.72
C THR A 729 5.68 21.09 -44.79
N THR A 730 5.07 22.18 -45.25
CA THR A 730 4.01 22.86 -44.49
C THR A 730 2.84 21.94 -44.18
N TRP A 731 2.15 22.15 -43.05
CA TRP A 731 0.94 21.41 -42.66
C TRP A 731 -0.04 21.24 -43.82
N ALA A 732 -0.25 22.30 -44.61
CA ALA A 732 -1.18 22.30 -45.73
C ALA A 732 -0.87 21.26 -46.81
N ASN A 733 0.41 20.94 -46.99
CA ASN A 733 0.89 20.02 -48.02
C ASN A 733 1.08 18.59 -47.50
N LYS A 734 1.02 18.37 -46.18
CA LYS A 734 1.16 17.04 -45.58
C LYS A 734 -0.05 16.16 -45.92
N THR A 735 0.21 14.87 -46.14
CA THR A 735 -0.81 13.83 -46.30
C THR A 735 -1.62 13.67 -45.02
N ASN A 736 -2.94 13.71 -45.14
CA ASN A 736 -3.87 13.59 -44.02
C ASN A 736 -4.13 12.13 -43.64
N ALA A 737 -3.11 11.46 -43.12
CA ALA A 737 -3.18 10.09 -42.64
C ALA A 737 -2.25 9.88 -41.44
N LEU A 738 -2.60 8.92 -40.58
CA LEU A 738 -1.74 8.36 -39.54
C LEU A 738 -0.65 7.51 -40.17
N TYR A 739 0.60 7.88 -39.93
CA TYR A 739 1.75 7.21 -40.50
C TYR A 739 2.62 6.55 -39.44
N TRP A 740 3.05 5.32 -39.75
CA TRP A 740 4.16 4.67 -39.07
C TRP A 740 4.83 3.61 -39.95
N ARG A 741 6.16 3.57 -39.86
CA ARG A 741 7.00 2.47 -40.33
C ARG A 741 7.98 2.09 -39.24
N GLY A 742 8.12 0.80 -39.01
CA GLY A 742 9.08 0.26 -38.07
C GLY A 742 9.22 -1.25 -38.19
N SER A 743 10.06 -1.82 -37.34
CA SER A 743 10.24 -3.27 -37.23
C SER A 743 9.36 -3.86 -36.13
N THR A 744 9.25 -5.19 -36.12
CA THR A 744 8.60 -5.99 -35.06
C THR A 744 9.37 -6.02 -33.74
N THR A 745 10.23 -5.03 -33.47
CA THR A 745 10.94 -4.94 -32.18
C THR A 745 9.98 -4.69 -31.03
N GLY A 746 10.38 -5.08 -29.82
CA GLY A 746 9.56 -4.92 -28.61
C GLY A 746 9.23 -6.22 -27.90
N GLY A 747 9.69 -7.34 -28.46
CA GLY A 747 9.77 -8.64 -27.81
C GLY A 747 10.33 -9.67 -28.79
N PHE A 748 11.02 -10.69 -28.29
CA PHE A 748 11.48 -11.84 -29.04
C PHE A 748 10.35 -12.87 -29.21
N SER A 749 9.90 -13.11 -30.43
CA SER A 749 8.82 -14.07 -30.67
C SER A 749 9.30 -15.51 -30.75
N ARG A 750 8.65 -16.40 -29.99
CA ARG A 750 8.77 -17.85 -30.09
C ARG A 750 7.41 -18.52 -29.96
N ASN A 751 7.16 -19.55 -30.77
CA ASN A 751 5.95 -20.37 -30.74
C ASN A 751 4.66 -19.53 -30.81
N GLY A 752 4.59 -18.59 -31.76
CA GLY A 752 3.46 -17.70 -31.98
C GLY A 752 3.35 -16.54 -30.99
N GLY A 753 4.40 -16.25 -30.22
CA GLY A 753 4.43 -15.20 -29.18
C GLY A 753 4.13 -13.79 -29.69
N TRP A 754 4.45 -13.49 -30.94
CA TRP A 754 4.22 -12.20 -31.60
C TRP A 754 2.75 -11.74 -31.55
N ARG A 755 1.79 -12.66 -31.43
CA ARG A 755 0.37 -12.34 -31.29
C ARG A 755 0.01 -11.64 -29.97
N ARG A 756 0.95 -11.60 -29.02
CA ARG A 756 0.86 -10.97 -27.70
C ARG A 756 1.77 -9.74 -27.56
N GLN A 757 2.37 -9.28 -28.65
CA GLN A 757 3.32 -8.16 -28.64
C GLN A 757 2.63 -6.86 -29.06
N HIS A 758 3.01 -5.76 -28.43
CA HIS A 758 2.24 -4.52 -28.49
C HIS A 758 2.23 -3.87 -29.88
N ARG A 759 3.34 -3.92 -30.64
CA ARG A 759 3.37 -3.36 -32.01
C ARG A 759 2.47 -4.14 -32.95
N GLN A 760 2.47 -5.47 -32.81
CA GLN A 760 1.63 -6.37 -33.59
C GLN A 760 0.16 -6.11 -33.28
N HIS A 761 -0.21 -5.94 -32.01
CA HIS A 761 -1.56 -5.55 -31.62
C HIS A 761 -2.00 -4.23 -32.23
N VAL A 762 -1.18 -3.17 -32.14
CA VAL A 762 -1.54 -1.85 -32.69
C VAL A 762 -1.65 -1.89 -34.21
N VAL A 763 -0.66 -2.46 -34.91
CA VAL A 763 -0.68 -2.57 -36.37
C VAL A 763 -1.87 -3.42 -36.84
N GLN A 764 -2.16 -4.53 -36.16
CA GLN A 764 -3.32 -5.37 -36.46
C GLN A 764 -4.64 -4.62 -36.24
N ARG A 765 -4.80 -3.94 -35.09
CA ARG A 765 -6.02 -3.21 -34.73
C ARG A 765 -6.34 -2.09 -35.72
N LEU A 766 -5.33 -1.33 -36.12
CA LEU A 766 -5.48 -0.21 -37.06
C LEU A 766 -5.84 -0.69 -38.48
N ASN A 767 -5.37 -1.88 -38.88
CA ASN A 767 -5.62 -2.45 -40.21
C ASN A 767 -6.73 -3.53 -40.26
N ALA A 768 -7.41 -3.78 -39.14
CA ALA A 768 -8.40 -4.85 -39.04
C ALA A 768 -9.57 -4.61 -40.01
N PRO A 769 -10.03 -5.63 -40.75
CA PRO A 769 -11.19 -5.50 -41.64
C PRO A 769 -12.51 -5.64 -40.88
N ASP A 770 -12.61 -5.02 -39.70
CA ASP A 770 -13.69 -5.10 -38.72
C ASP A 770 -14.52 -3.80 -38.62
N LYS A 771 -15.46 -3.77 -37.68
CA LYS A 771 -16.16 -2.55 -37.29
C LYS A 771 -15.34 -1.76 -36.27
N ALA A 772 -15.45 -0.44 -36.32
CA ALA A 772 -14.87 0.49 -35.36
C ALA A 772 -15.98 1.33 -34.72
N GLN A 773 -15.70 1.88 -33.55
CA GLN A 773 -16.59 2.81 -32.87
C GLN A 773 -16.06 4.23 -33.02
N LEU A 774 -16.94 5.18 -33.30
CA LEU A 774 -16.65 6.61 -33.39
C LEU A 774 -17.65 7.42 -32.56
N ILE A 775 -17.27 8.63 -32.16
CA ILE A 775 -18.18 9.61 -31.57
C ILE A 775 -18.82 10.45 -32.68
N ASP A 776 -20.14 10.34 -32.81
CA ASP A 776 -20.91 11.23 -33.68
C ASP A 776 -21.15 12.58 -32.98
N ALA A 777 -20.65 13.66 -33.58
CA ALA A 777 -20.76 15.00 -33.02
C ALA A 777 -22.19 15.56 -33.01
N HIS A 778 -23.09 15.09 -33.89
CA HIS A 778 -24.48 15.52 -33.98
C HIS A 778 -25.37 14.80 -32.98
N THR A 779 -25.28 13.46 -32.92
CA THR A 779 -26.09 12.65 -32.00
C THR A 779 -25.47 12.53 -30.61
N LYS A 780 -24.21 12.95 -30.45
CA LYS A 780 -23.44 12.90 -29.20
C LYS A 780 -23.42 11.49 -28.59
N SER A 781 -23.29 10.50 -29.46
CA SER A 781 -23.34 9.09 -29.11
C SER A 781 -22.27 8.31 -29.85
N VAL A 782 -22.00 7.09 -29.37
CA VAL A 782 -21.14 6.15 -30.07
C VAL A 782 -21.90 5.58 -31.27
N VAL A 783 -21.27 5.57 -32.43
CA VAL A 783 -21.77 4.93 -33.65
C VAL A 783 -20.77 3.87 -34.12
N GLU A 784 -21.29 2.76 -34.65
CA GLU A 784 -20.47 1.74 -35.29
C GLU A 784 -20.29 2.04 -36.78
N VAL A 785 -19.05 1.98 -37.27
CA VAL A 785 -18.70 2.18 -38.67
C VAL A 785 -17.85 1.02 -39.19
N ASP A 786 -17.84 0.82 -40.51
CA ASP A 786 -16.87 -0.10 -41.15
C ASP A 786 -15.50 0.58 -41.20
N ARG A 787 -14.48 -0.03 -40.57
CA ARG A 787 -13.11 0.51 -40.53
C ARG A 787 -12.52 0.66 -41.94
N ARG A 788 -12.95 -0.16 -42.91
CA ARG A 788 -12.46 -0.12 -44.30
C ARG A 788 -12.76 1.21 -44.98
N SER A 789 -13.86 1.88 -44.60
CA SER A 789 -14.24 3.19 -45.11
C SER A 789 -13.25 4.29 -44.74
N PHE A 790 -12.39 4.06 -43.74
CA PHE A 790 -11.39 5.00 -43.24
C PHE A 790 -9.96 4.56 -43.55
N LYS A 791 -9.77 3.57 -44.44
CA LYS A 791 -8.43 3.05 -44.79
C LYS A 791 -7.48 4.15 -45.29
N HIS A 792 -7.99 5.20 -45.94
CA HIS A 792 -7.17 6.32 -46.42
C HIS A 792 -6.57 7.17 -45.30
N LEU A 793 -7.11 7.10 -44.07
CA LEU A 793 -6.57 7.78 -42.90
C LEU A 793 -5.49 6.98 -42.18
N ILE A 794 -5.26 5.71 -42.55
CA ILE A 794 -4.38 4.79 -41.80
C ILE A 794 -3.32 4.22 -42.73
N ASP A 795 -2.07 4.64 -42.51
CA ASP A 795 -0.87 4.17 -43.21
C ASP A 795 0.18 3.68 -42.20
N VAL A 796 -0.15 2.59 -41.50
CA VAL A 796 0.64 2.03 -40.40
C VAL A 796 1.01 0.59 -40.71
N HIS A 797 2.29 0.36 -41.02
CA HIS A 797 2.78 -0.94 -41.49
C HIS A 797 4.17 -1.28 -40.94
N PHE A 798 4.44 -2.59 -40.82
CA PHE A 798 5.79 -3.05 -40.63
C PHE A 798 6.60 -2.83 -41.92
N SER A 799 7.88 -2.52 -41.73
CA SER A 799 8.88 -2.39 -42.81
C SER A 799 10.02 -3.41 -42.69
N ASN A 800 10.06 -4.13 -41.56
CA ASN A 800 11.02 -5.20 -41.31
C ASN A 800 10.47 -6.16 -40.25
N ILE A 801 10.64 -7.46 -40.45
CA ILE A 801 10.33 -8.49 -39.46
C ILE A 801 11.66 -9.00 -38.87
N GLY A 802 11.72 -9.15 -37.55
CA GLY A 802 12.90 -9.63 -36.82
C GLY A 802 12.62 -9.86 -35.34
N GLN A 803 13.65 -10.26 -34.58
CA GLN A 803 13.53 -10.68 -33.18
C GLN A 803 12.52 -11.82 -33.01
N CYS A 804 12.68 -12.89 -33.79
CA CYS A 804 11.80 -14.05 -33.77
C CYS A 804 12.56 -15.31 -34.15
N ASP A 805 12.09 -16.46 -33.68
CA ASP A 805 12.49 -17.74 -34.26
C ASP A 805 12.02 -17.80 -35.74
N PRO A 806 12.73 -18.53 -36.64
CA PRO A 806 12.45 -18.51 -38.08
C PRO A 806 10.97 -18.72 -38.44
N GLY A 807 10.30 -19.72 -37.86
CA GLY A 807 8.89 -19.99 -38.15
C GLY A 807 7.92 -18.88 -37.72
N ASP A 808 8.24 -18.14 -36.66
CA ASP A 808 7.45 -16.98 -36.24
C ASP A 808 7.72 -15.75 -37.12
N CYS A 809 8.95 -15.60 -37.62
CA CYS A 809 9.26 -14.57 -38.60
C CYS A 809 8.50 -14.81 -39.92
N ASP A 810 8.53 -16.05 -40.44
CA ASP A 810 7.81 -16.44 -41.66
C ASP A 810 6.30 -16.22 -41.49
N ALA A 811 5.73 -16.63 -40.36
CA ALA A 811 4.31 -16.44 -40.07
C ALA A 811 3.91 -14.96 -39.98
N GLN A 812 4.77 -14.09 -39.43
CA GLN A 812 4.51 -12.64 -39.39
C GLN A 812 4.64 -12.02 -40.79
N GLN A 813 5.60 -12.46 -41.59
CA GLN A 813 5.80 -12.01 -42.96
C GLN A 813 4.58 -12.35 -43.85
N GLU A 814 3.94 -13.49 -43.61
CA GLU A 814 2.70 -13.88 -44.30
C GLU A 814 1.46 -13.14 -43.76
N PHE A 815 1.37 -12.95 -42.44
CA PHE A 815 0.19 -12.36 -41.81
C PHE A 815 0.09 -10.85 -42.02
N PHE A 816 1.19 -10.11 -41.91
CA PHE A 816 1.20 -8.66 -42.02
C PHE A 816 1.51 -8.19 -43.44
N HIS A 817 0.90 -7.08 -43.85
CA HIS A 817 1.35 -6.35 -45.03
C HIS A 817 2.66 -5.61 -44.70
N VAL A 818 3.79 -6.24 -45.02
CA VAL A 818 5.13 -5.67 -44.85
C VAL A 818 5.45 -4.80 -46.07
N THR A 819 5.81 -3.56 -45.81
CA THR A 819 6.16 -2.55 -46.83
C THR A 819 7.68 -2.42 -46.96
N ASP A 820 8.14 -1.77 -48.03
CA ASP A 820 9.56 -1.46 -48.17
C ASP A 820 10.06 -0.54 -47.05
N ARG A 821 11.35 -0.63 -46.74
CA ARG A 821 11.99 0.24 -45.77
C ARG A 821 11.88 1.69 -46.23
N ALA A 822 11.13 2.50 -45.48
CA ALA A 822 11.04 3.93 -45.71
C ALA A 822 12.22 4.67 -45.07
N ASP A 823 12.66 5.74 -45.73
CA ASP A 823 13.53 6.73 -45.10
C ASP A 823 12.80 7.36 -43.90
N GLY A 824 13.50 7.51 -42.77
CA GLY A 824 12.93 8.13 -41.57
C GLY A 824 12.42 9.55 -41.83
N GLN A 825 13.03 10.27 -42.77
CA GLN A 825 12.59 11.62 -43.16
C GLN A 825 11.23 11.62 -43.88
N ASN A 826 10.78 10.49 -44.42
CA ASN A 826 9.47 10.43 -45.08
C ASN A 826 8.29 10.59 -44.11
N ALA A 827 8.53 10.40 -42.81
CA ALA A 827 7.49 10.60 -41.80
C ALA A 827 6.94 12.02 -41.82
N TRP A 828 7.77 13.03 -42.06
CA TRP A 828 7.36 14.45 -41.98
C TRP A 828 6.36 14.84 -43.06
N TYR A 829 6.17 14.04 -44.11
CA TYR A 829 5.13 14.28 -45.11
C TYR A 829 3.71 13.97 -44.64
N PHE A 830 3.52 13.46 -43.41
CA PHE A 830 2.22 13.08 -42.87
C PHE A 830 1.80 13.96 -41.70
N LYS A 831 0.51 14.29 -41.62
CA LYS A 831 -0.06 15.13 -40.55
C LYS A 831 -0.08 14.43 -39.19
N HIS A 832 -0.25 13.11 -39.17
CA HIS A 832 -0.44 12.32 -37.95
C HIS A 832 0.68 11.28 -37.87
N LEU A 833 1.48 11.29 -36.80
CA LEU A 833 2.62 10.37 -36.63
C LEU A 833 2.43 9.52 -35.38
N LEU A 834 2.56 8.21 -35.52
CA LEU A 834 2.46 7.29 -34.38
C LEU A 834 3.84 6.93 -33.83
N ASP A 835 4.10 7.25 -32.58
CA ASP A 835 5.26 6.80 -31.80
C ASP A 835 4.85 5.66 -30.87
N MET A 836 5.65 4.59 -30.84
CA MET A 836 5.39 3.39 -30.05
C MET A 836 6.69 2.83 -29.50
N ASP A 837 6.64 2.36 -28.26
CA ASP A 837 7.75 1.63 -27.64
C ASP A 837 8.25 0.48 -28.54
N GLY A 838 9.55 0.20 -28.44
CA GLY A 838 10.20 -0.99 -29.00
C GLY A 838 10.60 -1.92 -27.87
N ASN A 839 11.87 -2.36 -27.85
CA ASN A 839 12.42 -3.09 -26.69
C ASN A 839 12.30 -2.27 -25.41
N ALA A 840 12.43 -0.94 -25.56
CA ALA A 840 12.22 0.08 -24.55
C ALA A 840 11.58 1.32 -25.21
N PHE A 841 11.91 2.54 -24.76
CA PHE A 841 11.45 3.78 -25.38
C PHE A 841 11.80 3.88 -26.87
N SER A 842 11.02 4.67 -27.63
CA SER A 842 11.29 4.98 -29.04
C SER A 842 12.17 6.21 -29.20
N GLY A 843 13.40 6.02 -29.67
CA GLY A 843 14.33 7.12 -29.94
C GLY A 843 13.93 8.09 -31.07
N ARG A 844 12.76 7.92 -31.71
CA ARG A 844 12.24 8.80 -32.77
C ARG A 844 11.35 9.93 -32.24
N PHE A 845 10.90 9.81 -31.00
CA PHE A 845 9.86 10.67 -30.43
C PHE A 845 10.17 12.16 -30.58
N TYR A 846 11.41 12.57 -30.32
CA TYR A 846 11.77 14.00 -30.34
C TYR A 846 11.74 14.59 -31.74
N SER A 847 12.21 13.84 -32.74
CA SER A 847 12.12 14.25 -34.15
C SER A 847 10.65 14.37 -34.59
N PHE A 848 9.75 13.54 -34.03
CA PHE A 848 8.31 13.61 -34.34
C PHE A 848 7.69 14.90 -33.78
N LEU A 849 8.01 15.28 -32.54
CA LEU A 849 7.57 16.55 -31.95
C LEU A 849 8.06 17.76 -32.75
N LYS A 850 9.26 17.68 -33.34
CA LYS A 850 9.86 18.73 -34.16
C LYS A 850 9.28 18.86 -35.58
N SER A 851 8.55 17.85 -36.04
CA SER A 851 8.16 17.71 -37.46
C SER A 851 6.90 18.46 -37.91
N HIS A 852 6.42 19.45 -37.14
CA HIS A 852 5.17 20.14 -37.41
C HIS A 852 3.97 19.21 -37.68
N SER A 853 4.00 17.99 -37.11
CA SER A 853 2.97 16.96 -37.25
C SER A 853 2.39 16.61 -35.88
N LEU A 854 1.13 16.18 -35.86
CA LEU A 854 0.47 15.72 -34.66
C LEU A 854 1.03 14.34 -34.26
N THR A 855 1.73 14.29 -33.14
CA THR A 855 2.32 13.04 -32.64
C THR A 855 1.35 12.32 -31.70
N TYR A 856 1.12 11.04 -31.97
CA TYR A 856 0.40 10.10 -31.12
C TYR A 856 1.42 9.19 -30.44
N LYS A 857 1.28 8.90 -29.14
CA LYS A 857 2.26 8.09 -28.40
C LYS A 857 1.57 6.96 -27.63
N MET A 858 1.94 5.72 -27.93
CA MET A 858 1.62 4.53 -27.13
C MET A 858 2.91 4.05 -26.44
N ALA A 859 3.05 4.38 -25.17
CA ALA A 859 4.25 4.07 -24.40
C ALA A 859 3.92 3.65 -22.97
N ILE A 860 4.58 2.58 -22.51
CA ILE A 860 4.57 2.08 -21.13
C ILE A 860 5.93 2.38 -20.47
N PHE A 861 7.00 2.44 -21.25
CA PHE A 861 8.31 2.88 -20.73
C PHE A 861 8.26 4.36 -20.35
N ARG A 862 8.69 4.66 -19.12
CA ARG A 862 8.81 6.02 -18.60
C ARG A 862 10.19 6.57 -18.92
N GLU A 863 10.22 7.83 -19.35
CA GLU A 863 11.41 8.59 -19.71
C GLU A 863 11.53 9.85 -18.84
N TRP A 864 12.72 10.46 -18.84
CA TRP A 864 13.05 11.59 -17.95
C TRP A 864 12.19 12.84 -18.12
N HIS A 865 11.62 13.04 -19.31
CA HIS A 865 10.90 14.25 -19.71
C HIS A 865 9.41 14.25 -19.30
N ALA A 866 8.94 13.26 -18.53
CA ALA A 866 7.52 13.08 -18.21
C ALA A 866 6.87 14.33 -17.56
N GLU A 867 7.65 15.09 -16.79
CA GLU A 867 7.17 16.32 -16.14
C GLU A 867 7.15 17.53 -17.10
N TRP A 868 7.93 17.47 -18.19
CA TRP A 868 8.19 18.58 -19.11
C TRP A 868 7.37 18.50 -20.39
N LEU A 869 7.02 17.28 -20.82
CA LEU A 869 6.13 17.04 -21.96
C LEU A 869 4.76 16.58 -21.45
N LYS A 870 3.75 17.42 -21.64
CA LYS A 870 2.38 17.12 -21.22
C LYS A 870 1.54 16.44 -22.32
N PRO A 871 0.89 15.30 -22.04
CA PRO A 871 -0.09 14.69 -22.95
C PRO A 871 -1.26 15.64 -23.18
N TRP A 872 -1.91 15.53 -24.34
CA TRP A 872 -2.96 16.42 -24.84
C TRP A 872 -2.54 17.88 -25.11
N VAL A 873 -1.35 18.30 -24.66
CA VAL A 873 -0.77 19.61 -24.99
C VAL A 873 0.26 19.50 -26.12
N HIS A 874 1.16 18.52 -26.04
CA HIS A 874 2.29 18.36 -26.97
C HIS A 874 2.19 17.10 -27.84
N TYR A 875 1.42 16.10 -27.40
CA TYR A 875 1.18 14.84 -28.10
C TYR A 875 -0.12 14.20 -27.62
N ILE A 876 -0.67 13.27 -28.39
CA ILE A 876 -1.90 12.54 -28.06
C ILE A 876 -1.54 11.16 -27.49
N PRO A 877 -1.89 10.84 -26.23
CA PRO A 877 -1.65 9.51 -25.70
C PRO A 877 -2.62 8.49 -26.32
N LEU A 878 -2.12 7.31 -26.66
CA LEU A 878 -2.93 6.17 -27.12
C LEU A 878 -2.80 4.99 -26.16
N SER A 879 -3.92 4.32 -25.94
CA SER A 879 -4.00 3.06 -25.21
C SER A 879 -3.53 1.89 -26.09
N LEU A 880 -3.17 0.78 -25.45
CA LEU A 880 -2.86 -0.47 -26.17
C LEU A 880 -4.13 -1.18 -26.68
N ARG A 881 -5.28 -0.95 -26.04
CA ARG A 881 -6.58 -1.55 -26.41
C ARG A 881 -7.06 -1.03 -27.76
N GLY A 882 -6.89 0.27 -27.98
CA GLY A 882 -7.11 0.93 -29.26
C GLY A 882 -8.56 1.03 -29.71
N ASP A 883 -9.49 1.16 -28.76
CA ASP A 883 -10.89 1.47 -29.07
C ASP A 883 -11.04 2.93 -29.53
N GLU A 884 -10.20 3.82 -29.03
CA GLU A 884 -10.15 5.25 -29.36
C GLU A 884 -9.30 5.59 -30.59
N HIS A 885 -8.50 4.64 -31.12
CA HIS A 885 -7.50 4.95 -32.14
C HIS A 885 -8.10 5.59 -33.40
N LEU A 886 -9.11 4.93 -34.00
CA LEU A 886 -9.72 5.43 -35.23
C LEU A 886 -10.51 6.71 -34.98
N ASP A 887 -11.19 6.80 -33.84
CA ASP A 887 -11.96 7.97 -33.45
C ASP A 887 -11.06 9.22 -33.37
N LEU A 888 -9.95 9.14 -32.64
CA LEU A 888 -9.02 10.25 -32.52
C LEU A 888 -8.42 10.63 -33.87
N VAL A 889 -7.99 9.66 -34.68
CA VAL A 889 -7.44 9.95 -36.02
C VAL A 889 -8.50 10.61 -36.89
N ASN A 890 -9.71 10.07 -36.94
CA ASN A 890 -10.81 10.63 -37.73
C ASN A 890 -11.16 12.05 -37.28
N TRP A 891 -11.33 12.27 -35.98
CA TRP A 891 -11.68 13.58 -35.43
C TRP A 891 -10.59 14.63 -35.71
N PHE A 892 -9.32 14.32 -35.41
CA PHE A 892 -8.20 15.22 -35.66
C PHE A 892 -7.91 15.43 -37.15
N SER A 893 -8.26 14.47 -38.02
CA SER A 893 -8.11 14.61 -39.47
C SER A 893 -9.07 15.64 -40.06
N GLY A 894 -10.15 15.96 -39.34
CA GLY A 894 -11.23 16.83 -39.81
C GLY A 894 -11.98 16.29 -41.02
N ASP A 895 -11.84 15.00 -41.32
CA ASP A 895 -12.46 14.39 -42.48
C ASP A 895 -13.99 14.33 -42.29
N LYS A 896 -14.71 14.71 -43.35
CA LYS A 896 -16.18 14.74 -43.40
C LYS A 896 -16.75 13.62 -44.26
N SER A 897 -15.92 12.78 -44.88
CA SER A 897 -16.39 11.78 -45.80
C SER A 897 -16.81 10.48 -45.11
N GLU A 898 -18.12 10.25 -45.02
CA GLU A 898 -18.66 8.90 -45.17
C GLU A 898 -18.54 8.51 -46.67
N GLY A 899 -17.33 8.10 -47.10
CA GLY A 899 -17.10 7.61 -48.46
C GLY A 899 -15.67 7.81 -48.99
N PRO A 900 -15.26 7.13 -50.08
CA PRO A 900 -13.92 7.23 -50.63
C PRO A 900 -13.63 8.65 -51.14
N ALA A 901 -12.46 9.19 -50.77
CA ALA A 901 -12.00 10.53 -51.09
C ALA A 901 -12.09 10.84 -52.61
N LYS A 902 -12.78 11.93 -52.97
CA LYS A 902 -12.75 12.48 -54.33
C LYS A 902 -11.50 13.35 -54.49
N GLY A 903 -10.42 12.74 -54.96
CA GLY A 903 -9.24 13.43 -55.51
C GLY A 903 -8.01 13.44 -54.59
N PRO A 904 -6.81 13.70 -55.14
CA PRO A 904 -5.56 13.65 -54.38
C PRO A 904 -5.37 14.91 -53.53
N ASN A 905 -5.10 14.71 -52.24
CA ASN A 905 -4.36 15.63 -51.36
C ASN A 905 -4.97 17.02 -51.05
N LYS A 906 -6.25 17.10 -50.65
CA LYS A 906 -6.78 18.33 -50.00
C LYS A 906 -7.67 18.09 -48.76
N SER A 907 -7.66 16.91 -48.14
CA SER A 907 -8.35 16.68 -46.86
C SER A 907 -7.50 17.17 -45.66
N GLY A 908 -8.16 17.53 -44.56
CA GLY A 908 -7.53 18.01 -43.32
C GLY A 908 -6.88 19.40 -43.39
N ASN A 909 -7.36 20.26 -44.30
CA ASN A 909 -7.02 21.70 -44.38
C ASN A 909 -8.26 22.60 -44.24
N GLY A 910 -9.35 22.05 -43.73
CA GLY A 910 -10.58 22.76 -43.46
C GLY A 910 -10.57 23.48 -42.10
N ASP A 911 -11.78 23.67 -41.57
CA ASP A 911 -12.04 24.52 -40.42
C ASP A 911 -12.71 23.78 -39.26
N SER A 912 -12.70 22.44 -39.30
CA SER A 912 -13.25 21.63 -38.21
C SER A 912 -12.48 21.88 -36.92
N GLU A 913 -13.17 21.72 -35.79
CA GLU A 913 -12.56 21.88 -34.48
C GLU A 913 -11.38 20.92 -34.27
N GLY A 914 -11.56 19.64 -34.63
CA GLY A 914 -10.53 18.62 -34.48
C GLY A 914 -9.27 18.92 -35.29
N GLU A 915 -9.41 19.35 -36.55
CA GLU A 915 -8.26 19.69 -37.38
C GLU A 915 -7.52 20.94 -36.89
N LYS A 916 -8.25 21.99 -36.48
CA LYS A 916 -7.64 23.19 -35.88
C LYS A 916 -6.85 22.81 -34.63
N THR A 917 -7.43 21.95 -33.81
CA THR A 917 -6.77 21.43 -32.60
C THR A 917 -5.52 20.62 -32.95
N ALA A 918 -5.58 19.75 -33.95
CA ALA A 918 -4.43 18.97 -34.44
C ALA A 918 -3.28 19.87 -34.86
N ARG A 919 -3.58 20.89 -35.70
CA ARG A 919 -2.59 21.84 -36.20
C ARG A 919 -1.97 22.66 -35.07
N ASN A 920 -2.79 23.10 -34.11
CA ASN A 920 -2.32 23.87 -32.95
C ASN A 920 -1.39 23.04 -32.06
N ILE A 921 -1.75 21.78 -31.77
CA ILE A 921 -0.91 20.88 -30.98
C ILE A 921 0.39 20.59 -31.74
N ALA A 922 0.34 20.31 -33.04
CA ALA A 922 1.52 20.07 -33.86
C ALA A 922 2.50 21.26 -33.82
N GLN A 923 2.01 22.48 -34.04
CA GLN A 923 2.84 23.69 -33.96
C GLN A 923 3.40 23.89 -32.55
N ARG A 924 2.56 23.78 -31.52
CA ARG A 924 2.97 23.94 -30.12
C ARG A 924 4.02 22.91 -29.72
N SER A 925 3.88 21.68 -30.19
CA SER A 925 4.83 20.59 -29.95
C SER A 925 6.22 20.95 -30.46
N THR A 926 6.30 21.47 -31.69
CA THR A 926 7.57 21.93 -32.29
C THR A 926 8.14 23.13 -31.53
N ASP A 927 7.32 24.14 -31.25
CA ASP A 927 7.74 25.33 -30.50
C ASP A 927 8.24 24.99 -29.08
N TRP A 928 7.63 23.99 -28.44
CA TRP A 928 7.99 23.55 -27.09
C TRP A 928 9.23 22.67 -27.08
N HIS A 929 9.35 21.75 -28.05
CA HIS A 929 10.55 20.94 -28.26
C HIS A 929 11.80 21.85 -28.31
N ASP A 930 11.76 22.90 -29.11
CA ASP A 930 12.90 23.82 -29.29
C ASP A 930 13.20 24.68 -28.05
N LYS A 931 12.34 24.65 -27.03
CA LYS A 931 12.52 25.37 -25.76
C LYS A 931 12.99 24.50 -24.60
N VAL A 932 12.57 23.24 -24.54
CA VAL A 932 12.81 22.39 -23.35
C VAL A 932 13.51 21.07 -23.62
N LEU A 933 13.79 20.74 -24.88
CA LEU A 933 14.49 19.51 -25.28
C LEU A 933 15.82 19.81 -26.00
N ARG A 934 16.43 20.97 -25.75
CA ARG A 934 17.77 21.31 -26.26
C ARG A 934 18.82 20.55 -25.47
N ASN A 935 20.03 20.36 -26.01
CA ASN A 935 21.11 19.71 -25.28
C ASN A 935 21.41 20.37 -23.91
N VAL A 936 21.27 21.70 -23.81
CA VAL A 936 21.43 22.42 -22.53
C VAL A 936 20.35 22.09 -21.49
N ASP A 937 19.15 21.72 -21.93
CA ASP A 937 18.05 21.31 -21.05
C ASP A 937 18.32 19.92 -20.44
N PHE A 938 18.87 19.00 -21.26
CA PHE A 938 19.34 17.69 -20.80
C PHE A 938 20.44 17.85 -19.77
N GLU A 939 21.42 18.71 -20.07
CA GLU A 939 22.53 19.01 -19.17
C GLU A 939 22.04 19.64 -17.86
N ALA A 940 21.08 20.56 -17.91
CA ALA A 940 20.50 21.17 -16.70
C ALA A 940 19.76 20.15 -15.84
N TRP A 941 19.01 19.24 -16.47
CA TRP A 941 18.30 18.19 -15.77
C TRP A 941 19.26 17.16 -15.16
N PHE A 942 20.28 16.75 -15.92
CA PHE A 942 21.27 15.81 -15.45
C PHE A 942 22.17 16.39 -14.37
N PHE A 943 22.50 17.68 -14.44
CA PHE A 943 23.20 18.41 -13.39
C PHE A 943 22.40 18.33 -12.08
N ARG A 944 21.09 18.59 -12.14
CA ARG A 944 20.25 18.46 -10.95
C ARG A 944 20.27 17.04 -10.38
N LEU A 945 20.08 16.04 -11.23
CA LEU A 945 20.11 14.63 -10.82
C LEU A 945 21.42 14.27 -10.11
N LEU A 946 22.58 14.66 -10.67
CA LEU A 946 23.88 14.30 -10.10
C LEU A 946 24.21 15.08 -8.82
N LEU A 947 23.66 16.28 -8.60
CA LEU A 947 23.74 16.95 -7.30
C LEU A 947 22.93 16.20 -6.22
N GLU A 948 21.70 15.79 -6.55
CA GLU A 948 20.85 15.03 -5.63
C GLU A 948 21.48 13.66 -5.32
N TYR A 949 21.92 12.93 -6.36
CA TYR A 949 22.62 11.66 -6.19
C TYR A 949 23.93 11.80 -5.42
N GLY A 950 24.71 12.85 -5.71
CA GLY A 950 25.92 13.19 -4.98
C GLY A 950 25.67 13.34 -3.49
N ARG A 951 24.55 13.97 -3.11
CA ARG A 951 24.13 14.02 -1.70
C ARG A 951 23.74 12.65 -1.17
N ILE A 952 22.98 11.83 -1.90
CA ILE A 952 22.58 10.47 -1.46
C ILE A 952 23.78 9.61 -1.05
N VAL A 953 24.88 9.73 -1.80
CA VAL A 953 26.11 8.94 -1.59
C VAL A 953 27.17 9.65 -0.74
N ASP A 954 26.88 10.80 -0.15
CA ASP A 954 27.78 11.49 0.80
C ASP A 954 27.63 10.91 2.21
N ASP A 955 28.74 10.66 2.91
CA ASP A 955 28.71 10.12 4.28
C ASP A 955 28.07 11.09 5.29
N ASN A 956 28.13 12.40 5.01
CA ASN A 956 27.54 13.47 5.82
C ASN A 956 26.24 14.02 5.19
N ARG A 957 25.53 13.23 4.37
CA ARG A 957 24.33 13.67 3.61
C ARG A 957 23.23 14.34 4.42
N GLU A 958 23.16 14.05 5.72
CA GLU A 958 22.18 14.61 6.64
C GLU A 958 22.53 16.03 7.11
N GLU A 959 23.80 16.45 6.98
CA GLU A 959 24.34 17.73 7.48
C GLU A 959 24.73 18.69 6.34
N ILE A 960 24.62 18.25 5.08
CA ILE A 960 24.96 19.04 3.90
C ILE A 960 23.71 19.45 3.12
N GLY A 961 23.79 20.60 2.46
CA GLY A 961 22.69 21.20 1.72
C GLY A 961 22.92 22.69 1.47
N TYR A 962 22.08 23.28 0.61
CA TYR A 962 22.07 24.72 0.34
C TYR A 962 21.10 25.42 1.33
N PRO A 963 21.58 26.22 2.29
CA PRO A 963 20.73 26.84 3.30
C PRO A 963 19.84 27.97 2.76
N GLY A 964 20.14 28.51 1.57
CA GLY A 964 19.46 29.66 0.98
C GLY A 964 20.46 30.76 0.62
N PRO A 965 20.03 31.73 -0.22
CA PRO A 965 20.82 32.92 -0.55
C PRO A 965 20.97 33.89 0.63
#